data_AF-A0A7L3N0A5-F1
#
_entry.id   AF-A0A7L3N0A5-F1
#
_cell.length_a   1.000
_cell.length_b   1.000
_cell.length_c   1.000
_cell.angle_alpha   90.00
_cell.angle_beta   90.00
_cell.angle_gamma   90.00
#
_symmetry.space_group_name_H-M   'P 1'
#
loop_
_entity.id
_entity.type
_entity.pdbx_description
1 polymer ?
#
loop_
_entity_poly.entity_id
_entity_poly.type
_entity_poly.pdbx_seq_one_letter_code
_entity_poly.pdbx_strand_id
1 'polypeptide(L)'
;EENFQPEIQRQKRNMLIFDLPPLEYTIDIEMSIMDSSFLELIREYFKKLHLPISTNISNAEMTISNINVTTVCLSSCCSCEDGYAWPSQGCSDLKACPPASPAPALSCGYVKEMPFSGPYCEPQTEDSCGMGDPVVLNMSVRLDTDFSDDLTNSSSELHRQYKADLEKAFNDSYRCLPGFVSTTVTGFRPGSVFVNYQVKAGAASFDQIADSNKLVPQFVNDSYRLNKSTFTTEITDQTNFIVTPVEIFEGDTVILICEINSTSENVTWYHFDQIISTSLRYSVEKKISRRTSRAILKIINSTIEDSGSYTCTFTNSSQFYTLLYKATKTIAVSLLYITSNFNDLDVICNSPEMQTNSPLLSCCIDKQLPSLTGDWKVNGAINIAGIPSFTENCTEYKLIIKESLCPPEKAGTVTTYTCELHTGHGAKRSQHIRVRYFRAAQVTISSSTNSFVSEGYSFNLTCVSDVSNYESISWKIQSGNNIKPVDCGTCIRNSRFPDMSVLTVKSATKEWNGTYICTFYQQHLQSSANMTIEVISLPLKQNILIDPIEASIPCTAQQTLECCVSGDTMGNYSFEFVAEDIDCEAGKKNKGKLLCYVCKYRGRECSKEKNLTAYCKIMNRIEQEVRSENITLILKPGQEVSCSDRLGIGIEGSTLIKPCFQPNNKGGFTRGKIIYTCSNKSWVVRRNDCLSVPINNLLTSAESLVYSPESRSKLSSYLAELKEQTQRAFSSGENSSANIGAIVSILDMISSIPADAEPVIITDFLSTVDSIVSKSTTKAWEDLEKQTVNSSSILNSVEKFSLLLQPVNNVIPPVSVKTLQLQGIVVTGKNTRNYNKNFRSTENLTVDVSIDRTEIETLTQNSTIISVMYSNLGHLLPRNEPEYVNGLLISTTVSSNRSQKFNINMTFAKKDLFLKTPQCVFWNFTLRKTEGGWDTRGCTPTEVDDYVICSCNHLTAFSILMSPDKSSQLIFEDFITYIGLGISILSLVACIIIESLVWKYVTNNTTSYMRHVCILNIATSLLIADTWFIVTASISDQNQQISRDICLVATFFIHLFYLCVFFWMLSLGLILFYRLVFILHDTSKTAQKAVAFFLGYGCPFVIAVITIAVTLPKNSYTRKDVCWLNWKDSKALLAFVLPALIIVALNLFITAVVIIKILRPTIGDRTNRQEKNSLFQIGKSVAILTPLLGLTWGFGLATIIKNSHRAFHILFALLNVLQGLFILVFGTLWDKKILEALLKRNSVSKWSSQQTK
;
A
#
# COMPACT_ATOMS: atom_id res chain seq x y z
N GLU A 1 -56.61 36.32 -30.57
CA GLU A 1 -56.39 34.97 -31.13
C GLU A 1 -56.45 33.99 -29.97
N GLU A 2 -57.58 33.96 -29.28
CA GLU A 2 -58.74 33.10 -29.49
C GLU A 2 -58.51 31.66 -29.02
N ASN A 3 -59.07 31.47 -27.83
CA ASN A 3 -59.15 30.33 -26.93
C ASN A 3 -60.36 29.49 -27.35
N PHE A 4 -60.31 28.15 -27.27
CA PHE A 4 -61.55 27.36 -27.26
C PHE A 4 -61.50 26.21 -26.25
N GLN A 5 -62.45 26.32 -25.34
CA GLN A 5 -62.91 25.36 -24.34
C GLN A 5 -64.03 24.50 -24.99
N PRO A 6 -64.28 23.27 -24.55
CA PRO A 6 -65.35 22.45 -25.12
C PRO A 6 -66.67 22.66 -24.37
N GLU A 7 -67.78 22.77 -25.10
CA GLU A 7 -69.12 22.63 -24.55
C GLU A 7 -70.02 21.89 -25.55
N ILE A 8 -70.75 20.90 -25.04
CA ILE A 8 -71.63 19.99 -25.77
C ILE A 8 -73.03 20.61 -25.88
N GLN A 9 -73.65 20.64 -27.08
CA GLN A 9 -75.03 20.13 -27.28
C GLN A 9 -75.55 20.15 -28.74
N ARG A 10 -76.12 18.98 -29.11
CA ARG A 10 -77.29 18.71 -29.99
C ARG A 10 -77.18 18.71 -31.54
N GLN A 11 -77.08 17.47 -32.03
CA GLN A 11 -77.81 16.81 -33.15
C GLN A 11 -78.33 17.64 -34.34
N LYS A 12 -77.78 17.33 -35.53
CA LYS A 12 -78.53 17.23 -36.79
C LYS A 12 -78.22 15.88 -37.46
N ARG A 13 -79.28 15.15 -37.82
CA ARG A 13 -79.24 13.90 -38.60
C ARG A 13 -78.86 14.22 -40.05
N ASN A 14 -77.86 13.53 -40.60
CA ASN A 14 -77.77 13.29 -42.04
C ASN A 14 -78.29 11.88 -42.32
N MET A 15 -79.43 11.80 -42.98
CA MET A 15 -79.97 10.56 -43.56
C MET A 15 -79.07 10.14 -44.73
N LEU A 16 -78.66 8.87 -44.74
CA LEU A 16 -78.28 8.14 -45.94
C LEU A 16 -79.51 8.02 -46.83
N ILE A 17 -79.47 8.61 -48.03
CA ILE A 17 -80.45 8.35 -49.09
C ILE A 17 -80.00 7.06 -49.77
N PHE A 18 -80.84 6.03 -49.71
CA PHE A 18 -80.72 4.84 -50.55
C PHE A 18 -81.32 5.16 -51.92
N ASP A 19 -80.49 5.32 -52.95
CA ASP A 19 -80.94 5.26 -54.33
C ASP A 19 -81.13 3.78 -54.71
N LEU A 20 -82.39 3.33 -54.73
CA LEU A 20 -82.77 2.04 -55.27
C LEU A 20 -82.62 2.08 -56.80
N PRO A 21 -81.96 1.10 -57.44
CA PRO A 21 -81.93 1.00 -58.89
C PRO A 21 -83.33 0.73 -59.47
N PRO A 22 -83.62 1.17 -60.71
CA PRO A 22 -84.93 0.96 -61.34
C PRO A 22 -85.23 -0.55 -61.45
N LEU A 23 -86.46 -0.94 -61.09
CA LEU A 23 -86.92 -2.32 -61.21
C LEU A 23 -87.22 -2.66 -62.68
N GLU A 24 -86.46 -3.60 -63.25
CA GLU A 24 -86.79 -4.26 -64.52
C GLU A 24 -87.73 -5.44 -64.26
N TYR A 25 -88.79 -5.57 -65.05
CA TYR A 25 -89.75 -6.67 -64.96
C TYR A 25 -89.79 -7.42 -66.30
N THR A 26 -89.74 -8.74 -66.25
CA THR A 26 -90.00 -9.62 -67.40
C THR A 26 -91.41 -10.21 -67.25
N ILE A 27 -92.20 -10.19 -68.32
CA ILE A 27 -93.57 -10.69 -68.33
C ILE A 27 -93.67 -11.76 -69.42
N ASP A 28 -93.95 -13.00 -69.02
CA ASP A 28 -94.19 -14.11 -69.95
C ASP A 28 -95.68 -14.18 -70.32
N ILE A 29 -95.97 -14.30 -71.62
CA ILE A 29 -97.34 -14.35 -72.14
C ILE A 29 -97.51 -15.63 -72.97
N GLU A 30 -98.41 -16.51 -72.54
CA GLU A 30 -98.80 -17.70 -73.30
C GLU A 30 -99.88 -17.36 -74.33
N MET A 31 -99.68 -17.81 -75.58
CA MET A 31 -100.66 -17.64 -76.67
C MET A 31 -100.98 -19.01 -77.29
N SER A 32 -102.24 -19.45 -77.16
CA SER A 32 -102.74 -20.67 -77.80
C SER A 32 -103.39 -20.36 -79.15
N ILE A 33 -102.94 -21.02 -80.22
CA ILE A 33 -103.40 -20.80 -81.60
C ILE A 33 -103.92 -22.12 -82.16
N MET A 34 -105.07 -22.12 -82.84
CA MET A 34 -105.69 -23.35 -83.36
C MET A 34 -105.01 -23.93 -84.62
N ASP A 35 -104.27 -23.12 -85.38
CA ASP A 35 -103.57 -23.53 -86.60
C ASP A 35 -102.09 -23.10 -86.55
N SER A 36 -101.19 -24.09 -86.64
CA SER A 36 -99.74 -23.91 -86.53
C SER A 36 -99.13 -23.03 -87.62
N SER A 37 -99.82 -22.81 -88.76
CA SER A 37 -99.31 -21.94 -89.84
C SER A 37 -99.26 -20.46 -89.48
N PHE A 38 -100.03 -20.01 -88.47
CA PHE A 38 -100.03 -18.62 -88.01
C PHE A 38 -98.82 -18.27 -87.12
N LEU A 39 -98.08 -19.26 -86.64
CA LEU A 39 -96.93 -19.06 -85.77
C LEU A 39 -95.80 -18.28 -86.49
N GLU A 40 -95.57 -18.57 -87.77
CA GLU A 40 -94.60 -17.82 -88.60
C GLU A 40 -95.05 -16.39 -88.89
N LEU A 41 -96.36 -16.15 -89.06
CA LEU A 41 -96.91 -14.81 -89.25
C LEU A 41 -96.74 -13.93 -87.99
N ILE A 42 -96.89 -14.51 -86.80
CA ILE A 42 -96.66 -13.82 -85.52
C ILE A 42 -95.17 -13.52 -85.31
N ARG A 43 -94.28 -14.48 -85.64
CA ARG A 43 -92.82 -14.25 -85.63
C ARG A 43 -92.39 -13.11 -86.54
N GLU A 44 -92.93 -13.06 -87.76
CA GLU A 44 -92.70 -11.97 -88.71
C GLU A 44 -93.22 -10.61 -88.20
N TYR A 45 -94.38 -10.59 -87.54
CA TYR A 45 -94.98 -9.38 -86.99
C TYR A 45 -94.12 -8.79 -85.86
N PHE A 46 -93.67 -9.61 -84.90
CA PHE A 46 -92.81 -9.14 -83.81
C PHE A 46 -91.42 -8.72 -84.29
N LYS A 47 -90.85 -9.38 -85.30
CA LYS A 47 -89.57 -8.95 -85.92
C LYS A 47 -89.63 -7.59 -86.61
N LYS A 48 -90.81 -7.12 -87.04
CA LYS A 48 -91.03 -5.82 -87.71
C LYS A 48 -91.41 -4.68 -86.76
N LEU A 49 -91.57 -4.95 -85.46
CA LEU A 49 -91.83 -3.93 -84.44
C LEU A 49 -90.55 -3.17 -84.08
N HIS A 50 -90.60 -1.84 -84.10
CA HIS A 50 -89.50 -0.99 -83.65
C HIS A 50 -89.58 -0.76 -82.13
N LEU A 51 -88.60 -1.28 -81.38
CA LEU A 51 -88.45 -1.12 -79.92
C LEU A 51 -87.31 -0.12 -79.60
N PRO A 52 -87.35 0.60 -78.46
CA PRO A 52 -88.32 0.48 -77.37
C PRO A 52 -89.64 1.23 -77.60
N ILE A 53 -90.74 0.71 -77.03
CA ILE A 53 -92.05 1.36 -77.02
C ILE A 53 -92.35 1.86 -75.61
N SER A 54 -92.56 3.17 -75.46
CA SER A 54 -92.98 3.78 -74.19
C SER A 54 -94.50 3.84 -74.09
N THR A 55 -95.04 3.25 -73.03
CA THR A 55 -96.48 3.27 -72.72
C THR A 55 -96.70 3.82 -71.31
N ASN A 56 -97.68 4.72 -71.16
CA ASN A 56 -98.05 5.30 -69.88
C ASN A 56 -99.31 4.61 -69.35
N ILE A 57 -99.14 3.73 -68.37
CA ILE A 57 -100.24 3.00 -67.74
C ILE A 57 -100.21 3.38 -66.26
N SER A 58 -101.30 3.98 -65.78
CA SER A 58 -101.50 4.26 -64.34
C SER A 58 -100.43 5.17 -63.71
N ASN A 59 -100.01 6.23 -64.42
CA ASN A 59 -99.02 7.24 -63.97
C ASN A 59 -97.59 6.72 -63.72
N ALA A 60 -97.20 5.63 -64.37
CA ALA A 60 -95.80 5.20 -64.47
C ALA A 60 -95.39 5.06 -65.95
N GLU A 61 -94.25 5.64 -66.30
CA GLU A 61 -93.68 5.54 -67.65
C GLU A 61 -92.96 4.19 -67.79
N MET A 62 -93.51 3.28 -68.58
CA MET A 62 -92.93 1.95 -68.80
C MET A 62 -92.45 1.84 -70.24
N THR A 63 -91.18 1.46 -70.42
CA THR A 63 -90.54 1.23 -71.71
C THR A 63 -90.37 -0.26 -71.94
N ILE A 64 -91.05 -0.80 -72.96
CA ILE A 64 -90.82 -2.17 -73.41
C ILE A 64 -89.53 -2.17 -74.24
N SER A 65 -88.49 -2.82 -73.74
CA SER A 65 -87.15 -2.83 -74.33
C SER A 65 -86.90 -4.01 -75.29
N ASN A 66 -87.54 -5.17 -75.07
CA ASN A 66 -87.37 -6.37 -75.89
C ASN A 66 -88.65 -7.25 -75.88
N ILE A 67 -88.94 -7.94 -76.99
CA ILE A 67 -90.04 -8.92 -77.12
C ILE A 67 -89.54 -10.09 -77.97
N ASN A 68 -89.46 -11.30 -77.41
CA ASN A 68 -89.01 -12.52 -78.12
C ASN A 68 -89.91 -13.72 -77.83
N VAL A 69 -90.00 -14.65 -78.78
CA VAL A 69 -90.65 -15.96 -78.60
C VAL A 69 -89.59 -16.95 -78.15
N THR A 70 -89.78 -17.60 -76.99
CA THR A 70 -88.73 -18.43 -76.37
C THR A 70 -89.03 -19.93 -76.41
N THR A 71 -90.30 -20.32 -76.27
CA THR A 71 -90.75 -21.72 -76.18
C THR A 71 -91.83 -21.99 -77.22
N VAL A 72 -91.73 -23.10 -77.96
CA VAL A 72 -92.72 -23.50 -78.96
C VAL A 72 -93.17 -24.93 -78.72
N CYS A 73 -94.49 -25.15 -78.68
CA CYS A 73 -95.10 -26.46 -78.44
C CYS A 73 -95.95 -26.88 -79.64
N LEU A 74 -95.68 -28.06 -80.19
CA LEU A 74 -96.42 -28.65 -81.31
C LEU A 74 -96.86 -30.06 -80.93
N SER A 75 -98.16 -30.35 -81.03
CA SER A 75 -98.73 -31.70 -80.87
C SER A 75 -98.17 -32.48 -79.66
N SER A 76 -98.14 -31.82 -78.50
CA SER A 76 -97.73 -32.38 -77.19
C SER A 76 -96.22 -32.60 -76.97
N CYS A 77 -95.31 -32.05 -77.77
CA CYS A 77 -93.90 -31.87 -77.34
C CYS A 77 -93.47 -30.39 -77.54
N CYS A 78 -92.67 -29.88 -76.61
CA CYS A 78 -92.17 -28.50 -76.59
C CYS A 78 -90.65 -28.43 -76.77
N SER A 79 -90.17 -27.40 -77.47
CA SER A 79 -88.75 -27.11 -77.72
C SER A 79 -88.42 -25.62 -77.53
N CYS A 80 -87.15 -25.33 -77.25
CA CYS A 80 -86.63 -23.96 -77.16
C CYS A 80 -86.17 -23.44 -78.52
N GLU A 81 -86.30 -22.13 -78.75
CA GLU A 81 -85.71 -21.44 -79.91
C GLU A 81 -84.19 -21.28 -79.78
N ASP A 82 -83.50 -21.08 -80.91
CA ASP A 82 -82.05 -20.89 -80.94
C ASP A 82 -81.60 -19.72 -80.04
N GLY A 83 -80.62 -19.98 -79.17
CA GLY A 83 -80.15 -19.02 -78.16
C GLY A 83 -80.91 -19.07 -76.83
N TYR A 84 -81.86 -19.99 -76.66
CA TYR A 84 -82.61 -20.24 -75.41
C TYR A 84 -82.47 -21.70 -74.95
N ALA A 85 -82.53 -21.97 -73.64
CA ALA A 85 -82.45 -23.32 -73.07
C ALA A 85 -83.38 -23.50 -71.86
N TRP A 86 -83.72 -24.75 -71.51
CA TRP A 86 -84.49 -25.05 -70.30
C TRP A 86 -83.66 -24.78 -69.04
N PRO A 87 -84.24 -24.18 -67.99
CA PRO A 87 -83.56 -23.99 -66.72
C PRO A 87 -83.16 -25.32 -66.06
N SER A 88 -81.96 -25.36 -65.47
CA SER A 88 -81.34 -26.57 -64.91
C SER A 88 -82.18 -27.30 -63.83
N GLN A 89 -83.04 -26.58 -63.12
CA GLN A 89 -83.96 -27.13 -62.12
C GLN A 89 -85.10 -27.97 -62.72
N GLY A 90 -85.50 -27.74 -63.98
CA GLY A 90 -86.59 -28.47 -64.64
C GLY A 90 -86.15 -29.71 -65.43
N CYS A 91 -84.85 -29.83 -65.72
CA CYS A 91 -84.34 -30.89 -66.60
C CYS A 91 -84.09 -32.24 -65.90
N SER A 92 -84.26 -32.29 -64.57
CA SER A 92 -83.98 -33.49 -63.77
C SER A 92 -85.18 -34.44 -63.64
N ASP A 93 -86.41 -33.97 -63.90
CA ASP A 93 -87.66 -34.67 -63.50
C ASP A 93 -88.65 -35.01 -64.62
N LEU A 94 -88.35 -34.77 -65.91
CA LEU A 94 -89.29 -34.98 -67.02
C LEU A 94 -88.80 -36.04 -68.04
N LYS A 95 -89.66 -37.03 -68.35
CA LYS A 95 -89.36 -38.16 -69.26
C LYS A 95 -89.37 -37.73 -70.74
N ALA A 96 -88.39 -38.24 -71.50
CA ALA A 96 -88.23 -38.02 -72.95
C ALA A 96 -89.42 -38.52 -73.82
N CYS A 97 -89.77 -37.77 -74.88
CA CYS A 97 -90.67 -38.23 -75.96
C CYS A 97 -90.03 -39.43 -76.73
N PRO A 98 -90.77 -40.44 -77.22
CA PRO A 98 -90.19 -41.58 -77.95
C PRO A 98 -89.55 -41.16 -79.29
N PRO A 99 -88.48 -41.84 -79.76
CA PRO A 99 -87.73 -41.41 -80.92
C PRO A 99 -88.35 -41.86 -82.25
N ALA A 100 -88.38 -40.96 -83.23
CA ALA A 100 -88.20 -41.32 -84.62
C ALA A 100 -86.82 -40.80 -85.06
N SER A 101 -85.86 -41.74 -85.20
CA SER A 101 -84.49 -41.61 -85.76
C SER A 101 -83.29 -41.59 -84.78
N PRO A 102 -82.11 -42.10 -85.20
CA PRO A 102 -81.04 -42.56 -84.32
C PRO A 102 -79.92 -41.50 -84.16
N ALA A 103 -79.88 -40.84 -83.00
CA ALA A 103 -78.73 -40.12 -82.47
C ALA A 103 -78.65 -40.40 -80.96
N PRO A 104 -77.46 -40.59 -80.35
CA PRO A 104 -77.38 -40.79 -78.90
C PRO A 104 -77.88 -39.55 -78.17
N ALA A 105 -78.93 -39.76 -77.37
CA ALA A 105 -79.76 -38.75 -76.75
C ALA A 105 -79.01 -37.81 -75.79
N LEU A 106 -79.11 -36.49 -76.05
CA LEU A 106 -78.95 -35.44 -75.06
C LEU A 106 -80.16 -35.44 -74.12
N SER A 107 -79.94 -35.37 -72.81
CA SER A 107 -80.99 -35.49 -71.79
C SER A 107 -81.80 -34.21 -71.54
N CYS A 108 -81.68 -33.14 -72.36
CA CYS A 108 -82.27 -31.83 -72.03
C CYS A 108 -82.86 -31.01 -73.18
N GLY A 109 -83.17 -31.62 -74.34
CA GLY A 109 -83.64 -30.88 -75.53
C GLY A 109 -85.16 -30.80 -75.74
N TYR A 110 -85.94 -31.76 -75.22
CA TYR A 110 -87.37 -31.93 -75.56
C TYR A 110 -88.20 -32.35 -74.36
N VAL A 111 -89.40 -31.74 -74.19
CA VAL A 111 -90.30 -32.01 -73.04
C VAL A 111 -91.72 -32.35 -73.54
N LYS A 112 -92.42 -33.27 -72.85
CA LYS A 112 -93.69 -33.90 -73.30
C LYS A 112 -94.98 -33.22 -72.78
N GLU A 113 -94.90 -32.29 -71.84
CA GLU A 113 -96.07 -31.54 -71.34
C GLU A 113 -95.59 -30.35 -70.50
N MET A 114 -96.32 -29.22 -70.56
CA MET A 114 -96.01 -28.01 -69.80
C MET A 114 -96.97 -27.89 -68.60
N PRO A 115 -96.50 -27.61 -67.36
CA PRO A 115 -97.38 -27.18 -66.28
C PRO A 115 -97.83 -25.74 -66.52
N PHE A 116 -99.08 -25.40 -66.18
CA PHE A 116 -99.72 -24.08 -66.35
C PHE A 116 -98.99 -22.90 -65.66
N SER A 117 -97.89 -23.18 -64.96
CA SER A 117 -97.01 -22.23 -64.27
C SER A 117 -95.63 -22.87 -64.02
N GLY A 118 -94.96 -23.29 -65.10
CA GLY A 118 -93.61 -23.87 -65.10
C GLY A 118 -92.71 -23.30 -66.21
N PRO A 119 -91.37 -23.43 -66.11
CA PRO A 119 -90.43 -22.48 -66.69
C PRO A 119 -90.41 -22.49 -68.21
N TYR A 120 -90.56 -21.32 -68.83
CA TYR A 120 -90.28 -21.12 -70.25
C TYR A 120 -88.76 -21.23 -70.51
N CYS A 121 -88.37 -21.44 -71.76
CA CYS A 121 -86.97 -21.39 -72.15
C CYS A 121 -86.38 -20.00 -71.87
N GLU A 122 -85.23 -19.95 -71.21
CA GLU A 122 -84.54 -18.72 -70.84
C GLU A 122 -83.37 -18.44 -71.79
N PRO A 123 -83.00 -17.16 -72.03
CA PRO A 123 -81.90 -16.82 -72.93
C PRO A 123 -80.59 -17.41 -72.39
N GLN A 124 -79.76 -17.96 -73.28
CA GLN A 124 -78.43 -18.47 -72.93
C GLN A 124 -77.54 -17.30 -72.51
N THR A 125 -77.41 -17.14 -71.20
CA THR A 125 -76.46 -16.23 -70.57
C THR A 125 -75.24 -17.03 -70.08
N GLU A 126 -74.08 -16.38 -69.96
CA GLU A 126 -72.81 -16.99 -69.51
C GLU A 126 -72.93 -17.74 -68.15
N ASP A 127 -74.01 -17.52 -67.40
CA ASP A 127 -74.31 -18.15 -66.12
C ASP A 127 -75.28 -19.35 -66.18
N SER A 128 -75.78 -19.77 -67.35
CA SER A 128 -76.73 -20.90 -67.45
C SER A 128 -76.09 -22.27 -67.77
N CYS A 129 -74.76 -22.32 -67.85
CA CYS A 129 -73.95 -23.54 -67.67
C CYS A 129 -72.60 -23.09 -67.08
N GLY A 130 -72.43 -23.20 -65.76
CA GLY A 130 -71.25 -22.73 -65.03
C GLY A 130 -69.93 -22.87 -65.78
N MET A 131 -69.51 -21.77 -66.41
CA MET A 131 -68.15 -21.53 -66.85
C MET A 131 -67.63 -20.34 -66.04
N GLY A 132 -67.01 -20.64 -64.90
CA GLY A 132 -66.01 -19.70 -64.38
C GLY A 132 -64.85 -19.59 -65.37
N ASP A 133 -64.02 -18.54 -65.22
CA ASP A 133 -62.81 -18.35 -66.02
C ASP A 133 -62.06 -19.68 -66.21
N PRO A 134 -61.65 -20.03 -67.44
CA PRO A 134 -61.05 -21.34 -67.71
C PRO A 134 -59.78 -21.50 -66.85
N VAL A 135 -59.83 -22.45 -65.91
CA VAL A 135 -58.73 -22.77 -65.01
C VAL A 135 -57.72 -23.64 -65.78
N VAL A 136 -56.43 -23.36 -65.59
CA VAL A 136 -55.37 -24.18 -66.17
C VAL A 136 -55.06 -25.32 -65.20
N LEU A 137 -55.43 -26.53 -65.59
CA LEU A 137 -55.08 -27.74 -64.85
C LEU A 137 -53.75 -28.27 -65.37
N ASN A 138 -52.72 -28.25 -64.53
CA ASN A 138 -51.42 -28.85 -64.87
C ASN A 138 -51.50 -30.36 -64.62
N MET A 139 -51.46 -31.13 -65.70
CA MET A 139 -51.56 -32.59 -65.70
C MET A 139 -50.21 -33.23 -66.00
N SER A 140 -50.00 -34.46 -65.50
CA SER A 140 -48.92 -35.31 -66.00
C SER A 140 -49.30 -36.79 -66.00
N VAL A 141 -48.72 -37.56 -66.93
CA VAL A 141 -48.89 -39.02 -67.04
C VAL A 141 -47.60 -39.68 -67.52
N ARG A 142 -47.32 -40.89 -67.06
CA ARG A 142 -46.15 -41.70 -67.46
C ARG A 142 -46.48 -42.61 -68.63
N LEU A 143 -45.59 -42.67 -69.61
CA LEU A 143 -45.51 -43.70 -70.63
C LEU A 143 -44.41 -44.68 -70.23
N ASP A 144 -44.68 -45.98 -70.18
CA ASP A 144 -43.71 -47.02 -69.81
C ASP A 144 -42.82 -47.39 -71.02
N THR A 145 -42.15 -46.37 -71.55
CA THR A 145 -41.19 -46.40 -72.65
C THR A 145 -39.88 -45.72 -72.22
N ASP A 146 -38.77 -46.12 -72.84
CA ASP A 146 -37.47 -45.49 -72.57
C ASP A 146 -37.45 -44.05 -73.08
N PHE A 147 -36.85 -43.16 -72.30
CA PHE A 147 -36.76 -41.74 -72.64
C PHE A 147 -35.66 -41.51 -73.68
N SER A 148 -36.01 -40.90 -74.82
CA SER A 148 -35.05 -40.42 -75.82
C SER A 148 -34.81 -38.92 -75.64
N ASP A 149 -33.55 -38.48 -75.72
CA ASP A 149 -33.18 -37.07 -75.66
C ASP A 149 -33.86 -36.24 -76.77
N ASP A 150 -34.21 -36.86 -77.91
CA ASP A 150 -34.95 -36.20 -78.99
C ASP A 150 -36.32 -35.65 -78.52
N LEU A 151 -36.92 -36.21 -77.47
CA LEU A 151 -38.18 -35.73 -76.89
C LEU A 151 -38.04 -34.43 -76.09
N THR A 152 -36.83 -34.04 -75.69
CA THR A 152 -36.58 -32.73 -75.06
C THR A 152 -36.54 -31.59 -76.08
N ASN A 153 -36.21 -31.91 -77.34
CA ASN A 153 -36.11 -30.93 -78.41
C ASN A 153 -37.45 -30.78 -79.14
N SER A 154 -38.14 -29.65 -78.92
CA SER A 154 -39.46 -29.35 -79.50
C SER A 154 -39.50 -29.34 -81.04
N SER A 155 -38.33 -29.25 -81.69
CA SER A 155 -38.18 -29.29 -83.15
C SER A 155 -37.92 -30.68 -83.72
N SER A 156 -37.68 -31.71 -82.90
CA SER A 156 -37.44 -33.07 -83.42
C SER A 156 -38.71 -33.65 -84.04
N GLU A 157 -38.53 -34.54 -85.02
CA GLU A 157 -39.66 -35.23 -85.67
C GLU A 157 -40.40 -36.13 -84.67
N LEU A 158 -39.65 -36.77 -83.77
CA LEU A 158 -40.19 -37.61 -82.69
C LEU A 158 -41.00 -36.79 -81.66
N HIS A 159 -40.53 -35.62 -81.21
CA HIS A 159 -41.28 -34.74 -80.30
C HIS A 159 -42.56 -34.24 -80.97
N ARG A 160 -42.48 -33.80 -82.23
CA ARG A 160 -43.66 -33.31 -82.98
C ARG A 160 -44.71 -34.42 -83.18
N GLN A 161 -44.27 -35.64 -83.47
CA GLN A 161 -45.14 -36.81 -83.58
C GLN A 161 -45.80 -37.15 -82.23
N TYR A 162 -45.01 -37.33 -81.16
CA TYR A 162 -45.52 -37.65 -79.83
C TYR A 162 -46.48 -36.57 -79.32
N LYS A 163 -46.11 -35.30 -79.50
CA LYS A 163 -46.94 -34.16 -79.11
C LYS A 163 -48.26 -34.17 -79.87
N ALA A 164 -48.26 -34.31 -81.19
CA ALA A 164 -49.49 -34.29 -81.98
C ALA A 164 -50.43 -35.47 -81.66
N ASP A 165 -49.88 -36.69 -81.55
CA ASP A 165 -50.66 -37.89 -81.26
C ASP A 165 -51.29 -37.83 -79.85
N LEU A 166 -50.52 -37.41 -78.85
CA LEU A 166 -50.98 -37.33 -77.47
C LEU A 166 -51.89 -36.13 -77.22
N GLU A 167 -51.61 -34.95 -77.78
CA GLU A 167 -52.52 -33.79 -77.72
C GLU A 167 -53.86 -34.14 -78.33
N LYS A 168 -53.88 -34.80 -79.50
CA LYS A 168 -55.12 -35.25 -80.11
C LYS A 168 -55.91 -36.17 -79.18
N ALA A 169 -55.25 -37.20 -78.64
CA ALA A 169 -55.89 -38.14 -77.73
C ALA A 169 -56.40 -37.50 -76.44
N PHE A 170 -55.63 -36.56 -75.86
CA PHE A 170 -56.09 -35.80 -74.71
C PHE A 170 -57.27 -34.90 -75.08
N ASN A 171 -57.21 -34.19 -76.20
CA ASN A 171 -58.30 -33.30 -76.62
C ASN A 171 -59.61 -34.07 -76.82
N ASP A 172 -59.54 -35.26 -77.40
CA ASP A 172 -60.69 -36.16 -77.57
C ASP A 172 -61.21 -36.69 -76.22
N SER A 173 -60.32 -36.97 -75.27
CA SER A 173 -60.67 -37.53 -73.96
C SER A 173 -61.28 -36.50 -73.00
N TYR A 174 -60.81 -35.25 -73.03
CA TYR A 174 -61.25 -34.19 -72.10
C TYR A 174 -62.33 -33.26 -72.67
N ARG A 175 -62.79 -33.48 -73.92
CA ARG A 175 -63.81 -32.65 -74.58
C ARG A 175 -65.14 -32.52 -73.82
N CYS A 176 -65.43 -33.46 -72.93
CA CYS A 176 -66.66 -33.50 -72.15
C CYS A 176 -66.54 -32.75 -70.80
N LEU A 177 -65.39 -32.15 -70.50
CA LEU A 177 -65.25 -31.32 -69.32
C LEU A 177 -66.05 -30.02 -69.46
N PRO A 178 -66.69 -29.54 -68.38
CA PRO A 178 -67.42 -28.28 -68.41
C PRO A 178 -66.47 -27.14 -68.81
N GLY A 179 -66.83 -26.40 -69.85
CA GLY A 179 -66.04 -25.28 -70.35
C GLY A 179 -64.69 -25.62 -70.96
N PHE A 180 -64.53 -26.84 -71.48
CA PHE A 180 -63.29 -27.27 -72.13
C PHE A 180 -62.92 -26.39 -73.33
N VAL A 181 -61.66 -25.93 -73.34
CA VAL A 181 -61.09 -25.10 -74.40
C VAL A 181 -60.07 -25.89 -75.21
N SER A 182 -59.07 -26.47 -74.55
CA SER A 182 -58.03 -27.25 -75.22
C SER A 182 -57.21 -28.09 -74.23
N THR A 183 -56.52 -29.09 -74.78
CA THR A 183 -55.35 -29.69 -74.12
C THR A 183 -54.07 -29.36 -74.88
N THR A 184 -53.00 -29.08 -74.15
CA THR A 184 -51.69 -28.75 -74.73
C THR A 184 -50.59 -29.50 -73.99
N VAL A 185 -49.78 -30.29 -74.70
CA VAL A 185 -48.60 -30.94 -74.11
C VAL A 185 -47.51 -29.90 -73.94
N THR A 186 -47.09 -29.70 -72.69
CA THR A 186 -46.10 -28.69 -72.29
C THR A 186 -44.68 -29.22 -72.35
N GLY A 187 -44.48 -30.54 -72.26
CA GLY A 187 -43.17 -31.15 -72.46
C GLY A 187 -43.06 -32.58 -71.94
N PHE A 188 -41.88 -33.17 -72.12
CA PHE A 188 -41.58 -34.54 -71.72
C PHE A 188 -40.43 -34.56 -70.70
N ARG A 189 -40.54 -35.39 -69.66
CA ARG A 189 -39.51 -35.55 -68.60
C ARG A 189 -38.96 -36.99 -68.54
N PRO A 190 -37.68 -37.17 -68.16
CA PRO A 190 -37.06 -38.49 -68.00
C PRO A 190 -37.60 -39.25 -66.77
N GLY A 191 -37.65 -40.58 -66.84
CA GLY A 191 -38.18 -41.46 -65.77
C GLY A 191 -39.21 -42.50 -66.24
N SER A 192 -38.98 -43.14 -67.39
CA SER A 192 -40.01 -43.49 -68.38
C SER A 192 -40.76 -42.24 -68.84
N VAL A 193 -41.05 -42.07 -70.13
CA VAL A 193 -41.43 -40.76 -70.69
C VAL A 193 -42.64 -40.16 -69.96
N PHE A 194 -42.40 -39.15 -69.12
CA PHE A 194 -43.47 -38.41 -68.43
C PHE A 194 -43.95 -37.28 -69.30
N VAL A 195 -45.23 -37.30 -69.66
CA VAL A 195 -45.88 -36.29 -70.48
C VAL A 195 -46.51 -35.27 -69.55
N ASN A 196 -46.04 -34.04 -69.58
CA ASN A 196 -46.69 -32.92 -68.92
C ASN A 196 -47.61 -32.23 -69.92
N TYR A 197 -48.82 -31.91 -69.50
CA TYR A 197 -49.79 -31.24 -70.35
C TYR A 197 -50.72 -30.37 -69.53
N GLN A 198 -51.30 -29.37 -70.17
CA GLN A 198 -52.26 -28.46 -69.59
C GLN A 198 -53.63 -28.74 -70.17
N VAL A 199 -54.63 -28.85 -69.30
CA VAL A 199 -56.04 -28.91 -69.68
C VAL A 199 -56.65 -27.58 -69.29
N LYS A 200 -57.10 -26.83 -70.30
CA LYS A 200 -57.79 -25.55 -70.09
C LYS A 200 -59.29 -25.82 -70.18
N ALA A 201 -59.97 -25.76 -69.04
CA ALA A 201 -61.40 -26.02 -68.92
C ALA A 201 -62.03 -25.20 -67.79
N GLY A 202 -63.35 -25.14 -67.71
CA GLY A 202 -64.06 -24.64 -66.54
C GLY A 202 -63.89 -25.57 -65.32
N ALA A 203 -64.52 -25.22 -64.20
CA ALA A 203 -64.40 -25.97 -62.95
C ALA A 203 -65.03 -27.38 -63.06
N ALA A 204 -64.19 -28.37 -63.41
CA ALA A 204 -64.58 -29.78 -63.46
C ALA A 204 -64.47 -30.46 -62.09
N SER A 205 -65.38 -31.40 -61.80
CA SER A 205 -65.32 -32.21 -60.57
C SER A 205 -64.19 -33.23 -60.63
N PHE A 206 -63.76 -33.71 -59.45
CA PHE A 206 -62.75 -34.76 -59.33
C PHE A 206 -63.12 -36.03 -60.14
N ASP A 207 -64.39 -36.43 -60.10
CA ASP A 207 -64.89 -37.59 -60.83
C ASP A 207 -64.90 -37.35 -62.34
N GLN A 208 -65.24 -36.14 -62.81
CA GLN A 208 -65.22 -35.79 -64.23
C GLN A 208 -63.81 -35.84 -64.83
N ILE A 209 -62.80 -35.37 -64.10
CA ILE A 209 -61.40 -35.46 -64.53
C ILE A 209 -60.92 -36.91 -64.48
N ALA A 210 -61.28 -37.67 -63.44
CA ALA A 210 -60.93 -39.09 -63.33
C ALA A 210 -61.55 -39.93 -64.46
N ASP A 211 -62.81 -39.69 -64.80
CA ASP A 211 -63.50 -40.34 -65.91
C ASP A 211 -62.87 -39.96 -67.25
N SER A 212 -62.49 -38.69 -67.44
CA SER A 212 -61.77 -38.25 -68.63
C SER A 212 -60.38 -38.89 -68.74
N ASN A 213 -59.63 -39.02 -67.62
CA ASN A 213 -58.34 -39.71 -67.59
C ASN A 213 -58.49 -41.21 -67.96
N LYS A 214 -59.60 -41.85 -67.54
CA LYS A 214 -59.89 -43.26 -67.82
C LYS A 214 -60.14 -43.53 -69.30
N LEU A 215 -60.61 -42.55 -70.06
CA LEU A 215 -60.88 -42.66 -71.49
C LEU A 215 -59.63 -42.48 -72.37
N VAL A 216 -58.58 -41.82 -71.86
CA VAL A 216 -57.35 -41.53 -72.63
C VAL A 216 -56.76 -42.77 -73.33
N PRO A 217 -56.64 -43.95 -72.67
CA PRO A 217 -56.09 -45.13 -73.34
C PRO A 217 -56.90 -45.62 -74.55
N GLN A 218 -58.16 -45.21 -74.70
CA GLN A 218 -58.99 -45.58 -75.87
C GLN A 218 -58.63 -44.76 -77.12
N PHE A 219 -58.00 -43.59 -76.94
CA PHE A 219 -57.65 -42.65 -78.01
C PHE A 219 -56.14 -42.62 -78.31
N VAL A 220 -55.31 -43.24 -77.47
CA VAL A 220 -53.85 -43.36 -77.65
C VAL A 220 -53.52 -44.75 -78.20
N ASN A 221 -52.62 -44.83 -79.18
CA ASN A 221 -52.14 -46.11 -79.73
C ASN A 221 -51.39 -46.93 -78.65
N ASP A 222 -51.68 -48.23 -78.57
CA ASP A 222 -51.06 -49.18 -77.63
C ASP A 222 -49.52 -49.16 -77.67
N SER A 223 -48.91 -48.74 -78.79
CA SER A 223 -47.45 -48.57 -78.93
C SER A 223 -46.83 -47.61 -77.92
N TYR A 224 -47.60 -46.65 -77.38
CA TYR A 224 -47.10 -45.64 -76.42
C TYR A 224 -47.05 -46.14 -74.97
N ARG A 225 -47.56 -47.34 -74.65
CA ARG A 225 -47.52 -47.96 -73.30
C ARG A 225 -47.91 -47.00 -72.16
N LEU A 226 -49.02 -46.28 -72.32
CA LEU A 226 -49.48 -45.30 -71.33
C LEU A 226 -49.86 -45.98 -70.01
N ASN A 227 -49.27 -45.52 -68.90
CA ASN A 227 -49.56 -46.04 -67.57
C ASN A 227 -50.72 -45.27 -66.92
N LYS A 228 -51.92 -45.84 -67.06
CA LYS A 228 -53.18 -45.25 -66.58
C LYS A 228 -53.28 -44.98 -65.07
N SER A 229 -52.35 -45.48 -64.25
CA SER A 229 -52.35 -45.25 -62.79
C SER A 229 -51.54 -44.02 -62.34
N THR A 230 -50.87 -43.35 -63.28
CA THR A 230 -49.87 -42.30 -62.99
C THR A 230 -50.37 -40.88 -63.27
N PHE A 231 -51.67 -40.69 -63.53
CA PHE A 231 -52.22 -39.37 -63.77
C PHE A 231 -52.16 -38.51 -62.50
N THR A 232 -51.54 -37.34 -62.61
CA THR A 232 -51.46 -36.35 -61.53
C THR A 232 -51.95 -34.99 -61.99
N THR A 233 -52.65 -34.27 -61.11
CA THR A 233 -53.07 -32.88 -61.36
C THR A 233 -52.63 -31.97 -60.22
N GLU A 234 -52.06 -30.83 -60.56
CA GLU A 234 -51.67 -29.78 -59.60
C GLU A 234 -52.52 -28.52 -59.79
N ILE A 235 -53.12 -28.02 -58.70
CA ILE A 235 -53.94 -26.79 -58.65
C ILE A 235 -53.31 -25.81 -57.65
N THR A 236 -52.89 -24.64 -58.15
CA THR A 236 -52.25 -23.58 -57.34
C THR A 236 -53.18 -22.42 -56.99
N ASP A 237 -54.23 -22.19 -57.79
CA ASP A 237 -55.00 -20.94 -57.74
C ASP A 237 -56.23 -21.03 -56.81
N GLN A 238 -56.43 -22.15 -56.12
CA GLN A 238 -57.57 -22.42 -55.21
C GLN A 238 -57.18 -22.61 -53.74
N THR A 239 -56.00 -22.13 -53.35
CA THR A 239 -55.43 -22.24 -52.00
C THR A 239 -55.20 -20.85 -51.37
N ASN A 240 -55.87 -20.56 -50.25
CA ASN A 240 -55.70 -19.30 -49.51
C ASN A 240 -54.67 -19.46 -48.38
N PHE A 241 -53.60 -18.65 -48.37
CA PHE A 241 -52.52 -18.70 -47.38
C PHE A 241 -52.39 -17.38 -46.57
N ILE A 242 -52.70 -17.45 -45.27
CA ILE A 242 -52.68 -16.35 -44.31
C ILE A 242 -51.52 -16.52 -43.29
N VAL A 243 -50.88 -15.40 -42.92
CA VAL A 243 -49.80 -15.34 -41.91
C VAL A 243 -50.20 -14.34 -40.83
N THR A 244 -50.01 -14.67 -39.56
CA THR A 244 -50.32 -13.78 -38.43
C THR A 244 -49.28 -13.96 -37.31
N PRO A 245 -48.65 -12.90 -36.78
CA PRO A 245 -48.73 -11.49 -37.18
C PRO A 245 -48.04 -11.19 -38.53
N VAL A 246 -48.27 -9.98 -39.07
CA VAL A 246 -47.69 -9.52 -40.35
C VAL A 246 -46.21 -9.16 -40.20
N GLU A 247 -45.85 -8.44 -39.13
CA GLU A 247 -44.46 -8.26 -38.70
C GLU A 247 -44.18 -9.27 -37.57
N ILE A 248 -43.07 -10.01 -37.69
CA ILE A 248 -42.71 -11.07 -36.75
C ILE A 248 -41.38 -10.70 -36.08
N PHE A 249 -41.36 -10.69 -34.76
CA PHE A 249 -40.15 -10.50 -33.97
C PHE A 249 -39.66 -11.81 -33.35
N GLU A 250 -38.37 -11.88 -33.07
CA GLU A 250 -37.79 -13.02 -32.34
C GLU A 250 -38.47 -13.19 -30.97
N GLY A 251 -39.03 -14.38 -30.74
CA GLY A 251 -39.84 -14.70 -29.57
C GLY A 251 -41.35 -14.68 -29.79
N ASP A 252 -41.84 -14.17 -30.93
CA ASP A 252 -43.26 -14.19 -31.25
C ASP A 252 -43.77 -15.60 -31.55
N THR A 253 -45.07 -15.81 -31.34
CA THR A 253 -45.77 -17.00 -31.84
C THR A 253 -46.42 -16.70 -33.19
N VAL A 254 -45.97 -17.37 -34.24
CA VAL A 254 -46.43 -17.17 -35.63
C VAL A 254 -47.47 -18.23 -35.99
N ILE A 255 -48.57 -17.82 -36.62
CA ILE A 255 -49.64 -18.69 -37.08
C ILE A 255 -49.75 -18.57 -38.60
N LEU A 256 -49.53 -19.69 -39.29
CA LEU A 256 -49.67 -19.87 -40.72
C LEU A 256 -50.93 -20.68 -40.99
N ILE A 257 -51.83 -20.19 -41.84
CA ILE A 257 -53.10 -20.85 -42.15
C ILE A 257 -53.17 -21.05 -43.66
N CYS A 258 -53.44 -22.28 -44.08
CA CYS A 258 -53.64 -22.64 -45.48
C CYS A 258 -55.01 -23.31 -45.65
N GLU A 259 -55.83 -22.80 -46.57
CA GLU A 259 -57.23 -23.19 -46.72
C GLU A 259 -57.57 -23.48 -48.19
N ILE A 260 -58.31 -24.57 -48.43
CA ILE A 260 -58.81 -24.98 -49.74
C ILE A 260 -60.33 -25.16 -49.73
N ASN A 261 -60.97 -24.88 -50.87
CA ASN A 261 -62.41 -25.11 -51.10
C ASN A 261 -62.70 -26.55 -51.54
N SER A 262 -62.09 -27.53 -50.87
CA SER A 262 -62.29 -28.97 -51.12
C SER A 262 -62.03 -29.77 -49.83
N THR A 263 -62.49 -31.02 -49.77
CA THR A 263 -62.28 -31.92 -48.64
C THR A 263 -61.05 -32.79 -48.87
N SER A 264 -60.00 -32.61 -48.05
CA SER A 264 -58.76 -33.39 -48.09
C SER A 264 -58.21 -33.63 -46.68
N GLU A 265 -57.90 -34.89 -46.36
CA GLU A 265 -57.34 -35.28 -45.06
C GLU A 265 -55.80 -35.19 -45.03
N ASN A 266 -55.16 -35.33 -46.18
CA ASN A 266 -53.72 -35.38 -46.31
C ASN A 266 -53.18 -33.98 -46.64
N VAL A 267 -52.54 -33.34 -45.66
CA VAL A 267 -51.81 -32.08 -45.83
C VAL A 267 -50.41 -32.22 -45.27
N THR A 268 -49.45 -31.71 -46.02
CA THR A 268 -48.03 -31.64 -45.67
C THR A 268 -47.56 -30.20 -45.73
N TRP A 269 -46.83 -29.76 -44.70
CA TRP A 269 -46.18 -28.45 -44.65
C TRP A 269 -44.70 -28.60 -44.95
N TYR A 270 -44.14 -27.64 -45.69
CA TYR A 270 -42.73 -27.57 -46.03
C TYR A 270 -42.14 -26.22 -45.64
N HIS A 271 -40.87 -26.20 -45.23
CA HIS A 271 -40.02 -25.02 -45.13
C HIS A 271 -38.79 -25.25 -46.01
N PHE A 272 -38.58 -24.42 -47.04
CA PHE A 272 -37.54 -24.63 -48.07
C PHE A 272 -37.48 -26.08 -48.59
N ASP A 273 -38.64 -26.66 -48.91
CA ASP A 273 -38.82 -28.04 -49.38
C ASP A 273 -38.54 -29.16 -48.34
N GLN A 274 -38.29 -28.83 -47.07
CA GLN A 274 -38.20 -29.81 -45.97
C GLN A 274 -39.54 -29.98 -45.26
N ILE A 275 -39.96 -31.24 -45.01
CA ILE A 275 -41.23 -31.55 -44.36
C ILE A 275 -41.21 -31.13 -42.88
N ILE A 276 -42.19 -30.30 -42.49
CA ILE A 276 -42.37 -29.86 -41.10
C ILE A 276 -43.18 -30.93 -40.35
N SER A 277 -42.58 -31.49 -39.30
CA SER A 277 -43.23 -32.45 -38.40
C SER A 277 -43.63 -31.80 -37.09
N THR A 278 -44.70 -32.31 -36.46
CA THR A 278 -45.22 -31.78 -35.19
C THR A 278 -44.19 -31.95 -34.05
N SER A 279 -43.93 -30.90 -33.28
CA SER A 279 -42.96 -30.86 -32.18
C SER A 279 -43.39 -29.89 -31.07
N LEU A 280 -42.57 -29.72 -30.03
CA LEU A 280 -42.77 -28.69 -28.98
C LEU A 280 -42.79 -27.26 -29.56
N ARG A 281 -42.12 -27.04 -30.69
CA ARG A 281 -41.98 -25.74 -31.36
C ARG A 281 -43.00 -25.55 -32.48
N TYR A 282 -43.31 -26.60 -33.24
CA TYR A 282 -44.24 -26.58 -34.37
C TYR A 282 -45.51 -27.37 -34.04
N SER A 283 -46.66 -26.70 -33.96
CA SER A 283 -47.97 -27.34 -33.82
C SER A 283 -48.74 -27.27 -35.13
N VAL A 284 -49.18 -28.43 -35.64
CA VAL A 284 -49.95 -28.53 -36.89
C VAL A 284 -51.35 -29.00 -36.55
N GLU A 285 -52.34 -28.15 -36.78
CA GLU A 285 -53.77 -28.43 -36.61
C GLU A 285 -54.46 -28.50 -37.97
N LYS A 286 -55.44 -29.39 -38.10
CA LYS A 286 -56.25 -29.55 -39.32
C LYS A 286 -57.73 -29.41 -38.96
N LYS A 287 -58.49 -28.68 -39.76
CA LYS A 287 -59.94 -28.49 -39.61
C LYS A 287 -60.60 -28.77 -40.96
N ILE A 288 -61.45 -29.80 -40.99
CA ILE A 288 -62.17 -30.22 -42.20
C ILE A 288 -63.65 -29.89 -41.98
N SER A 289 -64.24 -29.14 -42.91
CA SER A 289 -65.67 -28.84 -42.98
C SER A 289 -66.26 -29.52 -44.22
N ARG A 290 -67.60 -29.57 -44.35
CA ARG A 290 -68.28 -30.25 -45.49
C ARG A 290 -67.84 -29.79 -46.88
N ARG A 291 -67.25 -28.59 -47.02
CA ARG A 291 -66.81 -28.03 -48.31
C ARG A 291 -65.41 -27.39 -48.29
N THR A 292 -64.72 -27.35 -47.14
CA THR A 292 -63.41 -26.68 -47.03
C THR A 292 -62.47 -27.46 -46.11
N SER A 293 -61.18 -27.44 -46.42
CA SER A 293 -60.13 -27.99 -45.54
C SER A 293 -59.14 -26.89 -45.19
N ARG A 294 -58.87 -26.73 -43.89
CA ARG A 294 -57.98 -25.71 -43.34
C ARG A 294 -56.89 -26.36 -42.53
N ALA A 295 -55.64 -26.07 -42.86
CA ALA A 295 -54.45 -26.46 -42.11
C ALA A 295 -53.86 -25.23 -41.41
N ILE A 296 -53.47 -25.39 -40.15
CA ILE A 296 -52.92 -24.32 -39.31
C ILE A 296 -51.58 -24.81 -38.78
N LEU A 297 -50.49 -24.11 -39.08
CA LEU A 297 -49.17 -24.32 -38.52
C LEU A 297 -48.85 -23.18 -37.55
N LYS A 298 -48.63 -23.52 -36.29
CA LYS A 298 -48.21 -22.58 -35.24
C LYS A 298 -46.74 -22.81 -34.93
N ILE A 299 -45.94 -21.75 -35.01
CA ILE A 299 -44.52 -21.70 -34.65
C ILE A 299 -44.42 -20.95 -33.32
N ILE A 300 -44.04 -21.64 -32.26
CA ILE A 300 -43.90 -21.06 -30.91
C ILE A 300 -42.45 -20.59 -30.74
N ASN A 301 -42.25 -19.36 -30.25
CA ASN A 301 -40.92 -18.77 -30.02
C ASN A 301 -40.08 -18.72 -31.31
N SER A 302 -40.52 -17.91 -32.27
CA SER A 302 -39.87 -17.78 -33.57
C SER A 302 -38.45 -17.22 -33.46
N THR A 303 -37.55 -17.69 -34.30
CA THR A 303 -36.16 -17.23 -34.40
C THR A 303 -35.86 -16.76 -35.82
N ILE A 304 -34.73 -16.08 -36.01
CA ILE A 304 -34.28 -15.62 -37.35
C ILE A 304 -34.24 -16.78 -38.37
N GLU A 305 -33.89 -18.00 -37.94
CA GLU A 305 -33.82 -19.20 -38.78
C GLU A 305 -35.18 -19.67 -39.33
N ASP A 306 -36.31 -19.26 -38.71
CA ASP A 306 -37.64 -19.59 -39.21
C ASP A 306 -38.02 -18.73 -40.43
N SER A 307 -37.23 -17.71 -40.76
CA SER A 307 -37.42 -16.90 -41.96
C SER A 307 -37.26 -17.77 -43.20
N GLY A 308 -38.17 -17.64 -44.17
CA GLY A 308 -38.11 -18.45 -45.37
C GLY A 308 -39.44 -18.75 -46.02
N SER A 309 -39.38 -19.62 -47.02
CA SER A 309 -40.54 -20.03 -47.81
C SER A 309 -41.25 -21.19 -47.15
N TYR A 310 -42.53 -21.02 -46.84
CA TYR A 310 -43.41 -22.07 -46.33
C TYR A 310 -44.41 -22.50 -47.39
N THR A 311 -44.52 -23.80 -47.62
CA THR A 311 -45.44 -24.39 -48.60
C THR A 311 -46.40 -25.34 -47.91
N CYS A 312 -47.69 -25.22 -48.19
CA CYS A 312 -48.69 -26.21 -47.80
C CYS A 312 -49.13 -26.98 -49.05
N THR A 313 -49.28 -28.30 -48.90
CA THR A 313 -49.75 -29.16 -49.98
C THR A 313 -50.83 -30.11 -49.47
N PHE A 314 -52.05 -29.99 -49.97
CA PHE A 314 -53.13 -30.96 -49.75
C PHE A 314 -53.13 -32.00 -50.87
N THR A 315 -53.34 -33.27 -50.52
CA THR A 315 -53.28 -34.39 -51.46
C THR A 315 -54.56 -35.21 -51.39
N ASN A 316 -55.23 -35.39 -52.52
CA ASN A 316 -56.35 -36.33 -52.66
C ASN A 316 -55.99 -37.39 -53.70
N SER A 317 -55.80 -38.62 -53.27
CA SER A 317 -55.41 -39.75 -54.13
C SER A 317 -56.55 -40.76 -54.26
N SER A 318 -56.81 -41.23 -55.47
CA SER A 318 -57.60 -42.42 -55.78
C SER A 318 -56.72 -43.50 -56.41
N GLN A 319 -57.28 -44.68 -56.72
CA GLN A 319 -56.53 -45.82 -57.25
C GLN A 319 -55.88 -45.56 -58.63
N PHE A 320 -56.29 -44.51 -59.35
CA PHE A 320 -55.82 -44.20 -60.70
C PHE A 320 -55.44 -42.73 -60.93
N TYR A 321 -55.53 -41.88 -59.89
CA TYR A 321 -55.43 -40.43 -60.05
C TYR A 321 -55.02 -39.74 -58.74
N THR A 322 -54.10 -38.77 -58.79
CA THR A 322 -53.70 -37.96 -57.62
C THR A 322 -53.87 -36.47 -57.90
N LEU A 323 -54.60 -35.78 -57.02
CA LEU A 323 -54.83 -34.35 -57.05
C LEU A 323 -54.06 -33.64 -55.93
N LEU A 324 -53.31 -32.59 -56.27
CA LEU A 324 -52.47 -31.82 -55.36
C LEU A 324 -52.92 -30.35 -55.36
N TYR A 325 -53.24 -29.80 -54.18
CA TYR A 325 -53.46 -28.37 -54.00
C TYR A 325 -52.25 -27.76 -53.29
N LYS A 326 -51.60 -26.75 -53.87
CA LYS A 326 -50.32 -26.22 -53.36
C LYS A 326 -50.32 -24.68 -53.27
N ALA A 327 -49.95 -24.15 -52.10
CA ALA A 327 -49.67 -22.72 -51.90
C ALA A 327 -48.35 -22.49 -51.16
N THR A 328 -47.66 -21.40 -51.49
CA THR A 328 -46.35 -21.03 -50.91
C THR A 328 -46.33 -19.56 -50.48
N LYS A 329 -45.78 -19.26 -49.29
CA LYS A 329 -45.64 -17.89 -48.76
C LYS A 329 -44.36 -17.73 -47.93
N THR A 330 -43.70 -16.59 -48.08
CA THR A 330 -42.45 -16.28 -47.36
C THR A 330 -42.70 -15.43 -46.11
N ILE A 331 -42.03 -15.76 -45.00
CA ILE A 331 -42.03 -14.95 -43.77
C ILE A 331 -40.63 -14.48 -43.40
N ALA A 332 -40.52 -13.35 -42.69
CA ALA A 332 -39.26 -12.79 -42.21
C ALA A 332 -39.36 -12.44 -40.72
N VAL A 333 -38.40 -12.90 -39.91
CA VAL A 333 -38.32 -12.66 -38.47
C VAL A 333 -37.24 -11.61 -38.19
N SER A 334 -37.60 -10.56 -37.44
CA SER A 334 -36.72 -9.42 -37.13
C SER A 334 -36.39 -9.31 -35.63
N LEU A 335 -35.30 -8.60 -35.29
CA LEU A 335 -34.96 -8.26 -33.90
C LEU A 335 -35.70 -6.99 -33.46
N LEU A 336 -36.25 -6.98 -32.24
CA LEU A 336 -36.83 -5.79 -31.61
C LEU A 336 -35.71 -4.94 -30.99
N TYR A 337 -35.38 -3.76 -31.52
CA TYR A 337 -34.32 -2.90 -30.95
C TYR A 337 -34.90 -1.87 -29.98
N ILE A 338 -34.34 -1.81 -28.75
CA ILE A 338 -34.72 -0.84 -27.72
C ILE A 338 -33.60 0.19 -27.57
N THR A 339 -33.96 1.47 -27.70
CA THR A 339 -33.05 2.60 -27.48
C THR A 339 -33.44 3.30 -26.18
N SER A 340 -32.51 3.41 -25.23
CA SER A 340 -32.72 4.20 -24.01
C SER A 340 -32.23 5.63 -24.18
N ASN A 341 -32.87 6.57 -23.48
CA ASN A 341 -32.44 7.98 -23.49
C ASN A 341 -31.12 8.24 -22.73
N PHE A 342 -30.79 7.37 -21.77
CA PHE A 342 -29.53 7.40 -21.02
C PHE A 342 -28.93 5.99 -20.92
N ASN A 343 -27.60 5.92 -20.82
CA ASN A 343 -26.87 4.69 -20.46
C ASN A 343 -26.54 4.68 -18.96
N ASP A 344 -25.89 5.76 -18.51
CA ASP A 344 -25.62 6.07 -17.09
C ASP A 344 -26.14 7.50 -16.80
N LEU A 345 -26.73 7.71 -15.62
CA LEU A 345 -27.25 9.01 -15.18
C LEU A 345 -26.78 9.28 -13.74
N ASP A 346 -26.19 10.43 -13.49
CA ASP A 346 -25.82 10.88 -12.15
C ASP A 346 -26.81 11.93 -11.65
N VAL A 347 -27.36 11.77 -10.44
CA VAL A 347 -28.41 12.64 -9.90
C VAL A 347 -28.04 13.18 -8.51
N ILE A 348 -28.19 14.50 -8.32
CA ILE A 348 -27.92 15.19 -7.06
C ILE A 348 -29.25 15.43 -6.31
N CYS A 349 -29.48 14.71 -5.22
CA CYS A 349 -30.79 14.65 -4.56
C CYS A 349 -31.23 15.96 -3.88
N ASN A 350 -30.29 16.83 -3.50
CA ASN A 350 -30.55 18.11 -2.84
C ASN A 350 -30.40 19.34 -3.78
N SER A 351 -30.38 19.13 -5.10
CA SER A 351 -30.39 20.24 -6.07
C SER A 351 -31.80 20.87 -6.20
N PRO A 352 -31.95 22.20 -6.17
CA PRO A 352 -33.23 22.88 -6.39
C PRO A 352 -33.87 22.57 -7.76
N GLU A 353 -33.04 22.37 -8.78
CA GLU A 353 -33.48 22.05 -10.16
C GLU A 353 -34.07 20.63 -10.26
N MET A 354 -33.55 19.68 -9.49
CA MET A 354 -34.02 18.29 -9.48
C MET A 354 -35.34 18.11 -8.71
N GLN A 355 -35.63 19.01 -7.76
CA GLN A 355 -36.90 19.04 -7.03
C GLN A 355 -38.06 19.59 -7.88
N THR A 356 -37.74 20.38 -8.91
CA THR A 356 -38.72 20.98 -9.84
C THR A 356 -38.85 20.17 -11.14
N ASN A 357 -37.73 19.68 -11.69
CA ASN A 357 -37.68 18.87 -12.91
C ASN A 357 -37.02 17.51 -12.64
N SER A 358 -37.82 16.55 -12.21
CA SER A 358 -37.31 15.19 -11.98
C SER A 358 -37.00 14.48 -13.31
N PRO A 359 -35.90 13.69 -13.37
CA PRO A 359 -35.47 13.04 -14.60
C PRO A 359 -36.49 12.00 -15.09
N LEU A 360 -36.74 12.04 -16.40
CA LEU A 360 -37.58 11.09 -17.13
C LEU A 360 -36.65 10.04 -17.74
N LEU A 361 -36.77 8.78 -17.33
CA LEU A 361 -36.12 7.66 -18.01
C LEU A 361 -37.05 7.18 -19.12
N SER A 362 -36.53 6.87 -20.31
CA SER A 362 -37.36 6.33 -21.39
C SER A 362 -36.63 5.27 -22.19
N CYS A 363 -37.40 4.27 -22.62
CA CYS A 363 -36.98 3.22 -23.53
C CYS A 363 -37.96 3.15 -24.69
N CYS A 364 -37.44 3.41 -25.88
CA CYS A 364 -38.21 3.59 -27.10
C CYS A 364 -37.83 2.57 -28.15
N ILE A 365 -38.76 2.29 -29.05
CA ILE A 365 -38.51 1.55 -30.28
C ILE A 365 -38.71 2.46 -31.51
N ASP A 366 -37.95 2.21 -32.57
CA ASP A 366 -37.94 3.05 -33.77
C ASP A 366 -39.21 2.92 -34.63
N LYS A 367 -40.06 1.92 -34.35
CA LYS A 367 -41.28 1.61 -35.10
C LYS A 367 -42.53 1.64 -34.21
N GLN A 368 -43.65 2.12 -34.73
CA GLN A 368 -44.92 2.14 -34.02
C GLN A 368 -45.60 0.77 -34.10
N LEU A 369 -45.85 0.13 -32.95
CA LEU A 369 -46.48 -1.20 -32.87
C LEU A 369 -47.79 -1.12 -32.06
N PRO A 370 -48.94 -1.52 -32.63
CA PRO A 370 -50.25 -1.31 -31.98
C PRO A 370 -50.51 -2.12 -30.71
N SER A 371 -49.70 -3.15 -30.41
CA SER A 371 -49.86 -4.04 -29.26
C SER A 371 -48.63 -4.10 -28.35
N LEU A 372 -47.83 -3.03 -28.32
CA LEU A 372 -46.66 -2.93 -27.45
C LEU A 372 -47.08 -2.57 -26.02
N THR A 373 -46.49 -3.23 -25.03
CA THR A 373 -46.63 -2.90 -23.60
C THR A 373 -45.26 -2.83 -22.95
N GLY A 374 -45.12 -2.05 -21.87
CA GLY A 374 -43.83 -1.81 -21.22
C GLY A 374 -43.89 -1.75 -19.71
N ASP A 375 -42.97 -2.45 -19.07
CA ASP A 375 -42.84 -2.57 -17.61
C ASP A 375 -41.45 -2.10 -17.13
N TRP A 376 -41.36 -1.68 -15.87
CA TRP A 376 -40.10 -1.26 -15.23
C TRP A 376 -39.77 -2.10 -14.00
N LYS A 377 -38.52 -2.56 -13.89
CA LYS A 377 -37.96 -3.27 -12.74
C LYS A 377 -36.82 -2.45 -12.13
N VAL A 378 -36.87 -2.19 -10.83
CA VAL A 378 -35.86 -1.39 -10.10
C VAL A 378 -35.04 -2.30 -9.19
N ASN A 379 -33.71 -2.25 -9.30
CA ASN A 379 -32.81 -3.06 -8.47
C ASN A 379 -31.60 -2.23 -7.98
N GLY A 380 -31.51 -1.98 -6.67
CA GLY A 380 -30.44 -1.21 -6.06
C GLY A 380 -30.66 -0.89 -4.58
N ALA A 381 -29.64 -0.32 -3.93
CA ALA A 381 -29.65 -0.01 -2.49
C ALA A 381 -30.56 1.19 -2.12
N ILE A 382 -30.84 2.06 -3.11
CA ILE A 382 -31.79 3.18 -3.04
C ILE A 382 -32.89 2.91 -4.07
N ASN A 383 -34.12 2.68 -3.61
CA ASN A 383 -35.27 2.43 -4.47
C ASN A 383 -36.15 3.69 -4.49
N ILE A 384 -36.02 4.52 -5.54
CA ILE A 384 -36.87 5.69 -5.74
C ILE A 384 -38.03 5.30 -6.64
N ALA A 385 -39.25 5.40 -6.11
CA ALA A 385 -40.45 5.16 -6.90
C ALA A 385 -40.62 6.25 -7.96
N GLY A 386 -40.86 5.82 -9.19
CA GLY A 386 -41.27 6.68 -10.30
C GLY A 386 -42.69 6.39 -10.76
N ILE A 387 -43.25 7.33 -11.52
CA ILE A 387 -44.55 7.18 -12.18
C ILE A 387 -44.28 6.60 -13.58
N PRO A 388 -44.70 5.35 -13.86
CA PRO A 388 -44.62 4.81 -15.20
C PRO A 388 -45.68 5.45 -16.10
N SER A 389 -45.29 5.87 -17.28
CA SER A 389 -46.17 6.26 -18.38
C SER A 389 -45.81 5.46 -19.63
N PHE A 390 -46.80 5.28 -20.51
CA PHE A 390 -46.59 4.62 -21.79
C PHE A 390 -47.10 5.54 -22.89
N THR A 391 -46.18 5.93 -23.77
CA THR A 391 -46.46 6.65 -25.02
C THR A 391 -46.37 5.67 -26.17
N GLU A 392 -47.00 5.95 -27.31
CA GLU A 392 -47.31 4.98 -28.38
C GLU A 392 -46.16 4.01 -28.76
N ASN A 393 -44.90 4.44 -28.69
CA ASN A 393 -43.70 3.61 -28.96
C ASN A 393 -42.65 3.61 -27.84
N CYS A 394 -42.93 4.21 -26.67
CA CYS A 394 -41.96 4.33 -25.58
C CYS A 394 -42.59 4.02 -24.22
N THR A 395 -41.84 3.30 -23.38
CA THR A 395 -42.12 3.25 -21.94
C THR A 395 -41.28 4.30 -21.23
N GLU A 396 -41.94 5.10 -20.41
CA GLU A 396 -41.37 6.24 -19.70
C GLU A 396 -41.50 6.02 -18.18
N TYR A 397 -40.51 6.46 -17.42
CA TYR A 397 -40.48 6.33 -15.97
C TYR A 397 -39.96 7.61 -15.35
N LYS A 398 -40.89 8.43 -14.84
CA LYS A 398 -40.56 9.71 -14.22
C LYS A 398 -40.20 9.49 -12.75
N LEU A 399 -38.92 9.66 -12.41
CA LEU A 399 -38.44 9.47 -11.03
C LEU A 399 -39.02 10.56 -10.11
N ILE A 400 -39.39 10.23 -8.86
CA ILE A 400 -39.82 11.23 -7.86
C ILE A 400 -38.72 11.40 -6.81
N ILE A 401 -37.89 12.42 -6.96
CA ILE A 401 -36.70 12.59 -6.11
C ILE A 401 -37.04 13.49 -4.93
N LYS A 402 -36.78 13.00 -3.72
CA LYS A 402 -36.90 13.77 -2.46
C LYS A 402 -35.60 13.63 -1.68
N GLU A 403 -35.20 14.68 -0.97
CA GLU A 403 -33.97 14.68 -0.17
C GLU A 403 -33.94 13.55 0.88
N SER A 404 -35.08 13.25 1.52
CA SER A 404 -35.20 12.19 2.52
C SER A 404 -34.94 10.77 1.99
N LEU A 405 -34.98 10.56 0.67
CA LEU A 405 -34.80 9.27 0.04
C LEU A 405 -33.32 8.94 -0.28
N CYS A 406 -32.41 9.91 -0.12
CA CYS A 406 -30.97 9.75 -0.32
C CYS A 406 -30.22 9.95 1.02
N PRO A 407 -30.21 8.95 1.92
CA PRO A 407 -29.49 9.06 3.18
C PRO A 407 -27.98 9.19 2.94
N PRO A 408 -27.27 9.96 3.77
CA PRO A 408 -25.85 10.28 3.55
C PRO A 408 -24.95 9.02 3.55
N GLU A 409 -25.31 7.98 4.30
CA GLU A 409 -24.61 6.69 4.35
C GLU A 409 -24.63 5.92 3.02
N LYS A 410 -25.60 6.21 2.14
CA LYS A 410 -25.79 5.52 0.85
C LYS A 410 -25.49 6.40 -0.37
N ALA A 411 -24.91 7.58 -0.16
CA ALA A 411 -24.50 8.47 -1.24
C ALA A 411 -23.41 7.81 -2.11
N GLY A 412 -23.52 7.94 -3.43
CA GLY A 412 -22.66 7.28 -4.41
C GLY A 412 -23.06 5.85 -4.80
N THR A 413 -24.16 5.32 -4.25
CA THR A 413 -24.68 4.00 -4.64
C THR A 413 -25.37 4.04 -6.02
N VAL A 414 -25.26 2.91 -6.74
CA VAL A 414 -25.85 2.73 -8.08
C VAL A 414 -27.16 1.95 -7.94
N THR A 415 -28.22 2.45 -8.56
CA THR A 415 -29.49 1.73 -8.74
C THR A 415 -29.73 1.50 -10.22
N THR A 416 -30.08 0.27 -10.58
CA THR A 416 -30.32 -0.12 -11.98
C THR A 416 -31.82 -0.17 -12.24
N TYR A 417 -32.27 0.63 -13.20
CA TYR A 417 -33.65 0.65 -13.72
C TYR A 417 -33.69 -0.15 -15.02
N THR A 418 -34.54 -1.16 -15.09
CA THR A 418 -34.66 -2.04 -16.25
C THR A 418 -36.02 -1.83 -16.88
N CYS A 419 -36.06 -1.37 -18.13
CA CYS A 419 -37.28 -1.31 -18.92
C CYS A 419 -37.42 -2.62 -19.71
N GLU A 420 -38.60 -3.22 -19.69
CA GLU A 420 -38.94 -4.45 -20.40
C GLU A 420 -40.12 -4.17 -21.33
N LEU A 421 -39.93 -4.38 -22.63
CA LEU A 421 -40.98 -4.20 -23.64
C LEU A 421 -41.47 -5.56 -24.15
N HIS A 422 -42.78 -5.69 -24.32
CA HIS A 422 -43.47 -6.89 -24.75
C HIS A 422 -44.34 -6.61 -25.97
N THR A 423 -44.28 -7.48 -26.98
CA THR A 423 -45.23 -7.49 -28.10
C THR A 423 -46.48 -8.27 -27.70
N GLY A 424 -47.63 -7.97 -28.31
CA GLY A 424 -48.88 -8.72 -28.11
C GLY A 424 -48.85 -10.19 -28.57
N HIS A 425 -47.72 -10.66 -29.14
CA HIS A 425 -47.55 -12.00 -29.71
C HIS A 425 -46.42 -12.81 -29.06
N GLY A 426 -45.77 -12.29 -28.01
CA GLY A 426 -44.91 -13.07 -27.11
C GLY A 426 -43.44 -12.63 -27.05
N ALA A 427 -42.93 -11.83 -27.99
CA ALA A 427 -41.56 -11.31 -27.94
C ALA A 427 -41.33 -10.39 -26.74
N LYS A 428 -40.18 -10.54 -26.08
CA LYS A 428 -39.78 -9.77 -24.89
C LYS A 428 -38.35 -9.31 -25.02
N ARG A 429 -38.07 -8.05 -24.70
CA ARG A 429 -36.70 -7.54 -24.61
C ARG A 429 -36.56 -6.49 -23.51
N SER A 430 -35.40 -6.47 -22.86
CA SER A 430 -35.11 -5.55 -21.77
C SER A 430 -33.86 -4.71 -22.02
N GLN A 431 -33.83 -3.50 -21.49
CA GLN A 431 -32.67 -2.60 -21.50
C GLN A 431 -32.44 -2.02 -20.09
N HIS A 432 -31.18 -1.80 -19.71
CA HIS A 432 -30.80 -1.32 -18.37
C HIS A 432 -30.28 0.12 -18.41
N ILE A 433 -30.70 0.93 -17.43
CA ILE A 433 -30.23 2.29 -17.18
C ILE A 433 -29.67 2.35 -15.76
N ARG A 434 -28.41 2.74 -15.59
CA ARG A 434 -27.78 2.86 -14.26
C ARG A 434 -27.88 4.29 -13.76
N VAL A 435 -28.47 4.49 -12.58
CA VAL A 435 -28.61 5.80 -11.95
C VAL A 435 -27.78 5.84 -10.67
N ARG A 436 -26.84 6.80 -10.56
CA ARG A 436 -26.09 7.05 -9.32
C ARG A 436 -26.66 8.23 -8.56
N TYR A 437 -26.87 8.06 -7.27
CA TYR A 437 -27.42 9.12 -6.41
C TYR A 437 -26.32 9.76 -5.57
N PHE A 438 -26.11 11.06 -5.76
CA PHE A 438 -25.23 11.89 -4.96
C PHE A 438 -26.02 12.83 -4.06
N ARG A 439 -25.43 13.19 -2.92
CA ARG A 439 -25.94 14.25 -2.03
C ARG A 439 -24.78 15.20 -1.77
N ALA A 440 -24.99 16.50 -2.00
CA ALA A 440 -23.95 17.47 -1.64
C ALA A 440 -23.74 17.43 -0.12
N ALA A 441 -22.50 17.18 0.30
CA ALA A 441 -22.13 17.03 1.69
C ALA A 441 -22.40 18.30 2.49
N GLN A 442 -22.89 18.16 3.72
CA GLN A 442 -22.84 19.18 4.73
C GLN A 442 -21.49 19.09 5.44
N VAL A 443 -20.61 20.05 5.16
CA VAL A 443 -19.29 20.13 5.77
C VAL A 443 -19.36 21.13 6.94
N THR A 444 -18.74 20.78 8.06
CA THR A 444 -18.61 21.67 9.22
C THR A 444 -17.16 21.75 9.67
N ILE A 445 -16.71 22.94 10.07
CA ILE A 445 -15.40 23.14 10.69
C ILE A 445 -15.64 23.52 12.15
N SER A 446 -14.98 22.81 13.06
CA SER A 446 -14.86 23.18 14.47
C SER A 446 -13.40 23.50 14.81
N SER A 447 -13.18 24.44 15.73
CA SER A 447 -11.85 24.81 16.21
C SER A 447 -11.67 24.42 17.67
N SER A 448 -10.44 24.09 18.06
CA SER A 448 -10.06 23.96 19.46
C SER A 448 -9.99 25.31 20.21
N THR A 449 -10.04 26.43 19.49
CA THR A 449 -9.97 27.79 20.04
C THR A 449 -11.18 28.63 19.61
N ASN A 450 -11.53 29.66 20.39
CA ASN A 450 -12.61 30.61 20.09
C ASN A 450 -12.20 31.63 19.00
N SER A 451 -11.71 31.16 17.85
CA SER A 451 -11.31 31.98 16.69
C SER A 451 -10.09 32.91 16.86
N PHE A 452 -9.54 33.03 18.07
CA PHE A 452 -8.31 33.79 18.35
C PHE A 452 -7.20 32.86 18.81
N VAL A 453 -5.97 33.08 18.35
CA VAL A 453 -4.78 32.37 18.82
C VAL A 453 -3.58 33.31 18.83
N SER A 454 -2.70 33.20 19.82
CA SER A 454 -1.45 33.98 19.82
C SER A 454 -0.37 33.33 18.96
N GLU A 455 0.52 34.16 18.40
CA GLU A 455 1.75 33.63 17.78
C GLU A 455 2.52 32.72 18.76
N GLY A 456 3.00 31.57 18.27
CA GLY A 456 3.67 30.55 19.09
C GLY A 456 2.75 29.50 19.74
N TYR A 457 1.43 29.72 19.77
CA TYR A 457 0.47 28.75 20.34
C TYR A 457 -0.04 27.75 19.30
N SER A 458 -0.39 26.56 19.76
CA SER A 458 -0.99 25.52 18.91
C SER A 458 -2.51 25.66 18.82
N PHE A 459 -3.09 25.30 17.68
CA PHE A 459 -4.54 25.13 17.52
C PHE A 459 -4.84 24.05 16.49
N ASN A 460 -6.04 23.46 16.61
CA ASN A 460 -6.51 22.42 15.71
C ASN A 460 -7.84 22.83 15.08
N LEU A 461 -7.96 22.65 13.77
CA LEU A 461 -9.23 22.75 13.05
C LEU A 461 -9.66 21.35 12.62
N THR A 462 -10.89 21.00 12.96
CA THR A 462 -11.48 19.70 12.65
C THR A 462 -12.61 19.92 11.66
N CYS A 463 -12.44 19.39 10.46
CA CYS A 463 -13.41 19.45 9.39
C CYS A 463 -14.08 18.09 9.22
N VAL A 464 -15.40 18.06 9.38
CA VAL A 464 -16.20 16.84 9.36
C VAL A 464 -17.22 16.94 8.24
N SER A 465 -17.34 15.85 7.49
CA SER A 465 -18.41 15.67 6.50
C SER A 465 -19.42 14.65 7.01
N ASP A 466 -20.70 14.88 6.70
CA ASP A 466 -21.79 13.96 6.98
C ASP A 466 -21.84 12.74 6.03
N VAL A 467 -21.07 12.76 4.93
CA VAL A 467 -21.00 11.72 3.90
C VAL A 467 -19.59 11.13 3.78
N SER A 468 -19.52 9.83 3.46
CA SER A 468 -18.27 9.06 3.53
C SER A 468 -17.56 8.81 2.20
N ASN A 469 -18.20 9.13 1.07
CA ASN A 469 -17.76 8.77 -0.27
C ASN A 469 -16.92 9.86 -0.98
N TYR A 470 -15.93 10.45 -0.30
CA TYR A 470 -15.03 11.45 -0.89
C TYR A 470 -13.70 10.86 -1.40
N GLU A 471 -13.14 11.48 -2.44
CA GLU A 471 -11.87 11.08 -3.05
C GLU A 471 -10.69 11.80 -2.42
N SER A 472 -10.85 13.11 -2.16
CA SER A 472 -9.79 13.95 -1.59
C SER A 472 -10.36 15.09 -0.75
N ILE A 473 -9.53 15.61 0.16
CA ILE A 473 -9.84 16.76 1.02
C ILE A 473 -8.73 17.80 0.82
N SER A 474 -9.11 19.06 0.65
CA SER A 474 -8.15 20.16 0.55
C SER A 474 -8.41 21.23 1.62
N TRP A 475 -7.33 21.81 2.13
CA TRP A 475 -7.36 22.98 3.00
C TRP A 475 -6.75 24.17 2.29
N LYS A 476 -7.42 25.32 2.37
CA LYS A 476 -6.94 26.60 1.84
C LYS A 476 -7.09 27.69 2.90
N ILE A 477 -6.21 28.67 2.89
CA ILE A 477 -6.30 29.86 3.74
C ILE A 477 -6.52 31.06 2.82
N GLN A 478 -7.57 31.82 3.09
CA GLN A 478 -7.88 33.08 2.43
C GLN A 478 -7.48 34.24 3.35
N SER A 479 -6.51 35.03 2.91
CA SER A 479 -6.11 36.28 3.57
C SER A 479 -6.32 37.45 2.61
N GLY A 480 -7.41 38.19 2.80
CA GLY A 480 -7.87 39.20 1.83
C GLY A 480 -8.29 38.57 0.51
N ASN A 481 -7.67 38.99 -0.60
CA ASN A 481 -7.92 38.44 -1.94
C ASN A 481 -7.02 37.24 -2.31
N ASN A 482 -6.01 36.93 -1.48
CA ASN A 482 -5.07 35.85 -1.77
C ASN A 482 -5.56 34.55 -1.11
N ILE A 483 -5.83 33.54 -1.93
CA ILE A 483 -6.15 32.18 -1.48
C ILE A 483 -4.89 31.32 -1.67
N LYS A 484 -4.41 30.72 -0.60
CA LYS A 484 -3.22 29.87 -0.58
C LYS A 484 -3.58 28.46 -0.17
N PRO A 485 -3.03 27.42 -0.83
CA PRO A 485 -3.17 26.05 -0.35
C PRO A 485 -2.38 25.86 0.95
N VAL A 486 -2.89 25.02 1.85
CA VAL A 486 -2.13 24.55 3.01
C VAL A 486 -1.38 23.29 2.59
N ASP A 487 -0.09 23.45 2.28
CA ASP A 487 0.80 22.37 1.83
C ASP A 487 1.83 22.06 2.91
N CYS A 488 1.35 21.48 4.02
CA CYS A 488 2.19 20.95 5.06
C CYS A 488 1.81 19.50 5.38
N GLY A 489 2.63 18.57 4.85
CA GLY A 489 2.35 17.13 4.89
C GLY A 489 2.24 16.51 6.28
N THR A 490 2.71 17.19 7.34
CA THR A 490 2.61 16.72 8.73
C THR A 490 1.47 17.35 9.53
N CYS A 491 0.86 18.44 9.05
CA CYS A 491 -0.17 19.14 9.81
C CYS A 491 -1.57 18.57 9.56
N ILE A 492 -1.81 18.04 8.36
CA ILE A 492 -3.12 17.54 7.94
C ILE A 492 -3.16 16.03 8.20
N ARG A 493 -4.14 15.59 8.97
CA ARG A 493 -4.45 14.17 9.15
C ARG A 493 -5.86 13.90 8.67
N ASN A 494 -5.96 13.00 7.69
CA ASN A 494 -7.24 12.55 7.17
C ASN A 494 -7.57 11.19 7.79
N SER A 495 -8.79 11.08 8.32
CA SER A 495 -9.40 9.84 8.82
C SER A 495 -10.55 9.47 7.90
N ARG A 496 -10.63 8.17 7.55
CA ARG A 496 -11.74 7.61 6.76
C ARG A 496 -12.88 7.04 7.63
N PHE A 497 -12.72 6.97 8.96
CA PHE A 497 -13.72 6.39 9.86
C PHE A 497 -13.63 6.99 11.28
N PRO A 498 -14.42 8.02 11.65
CA PRO A 498 -15.31 8.82 10.80
C PRO A 498 -14.53 9.71 9.82
N ASP A 499 -15.23 10.18 8.79
CA ASP A 499 -14.71 10.99 7.70
C ASP A 499 -14.42 12.42 8.12
N MET A 500 -13.17 12.62 8.51
CA MET A 500 -12.71 13.81 9.20
C MET A 500 -11.30 14.18 8.74
N SER A 501 -11.07 15.47 8.49
CA SER A 501 -9.73 16.02 8.32
C SER A 501 -9.41 16.94 9.49
N VAL A 502 -8.27 16.69 10.15
CA VAL A 502 -7.78 17.53 11.24
C VAL A 502 -6.53 18.26 10.78
N LEU A 503 -6.61 19.59 10.72
CA LEU A 503 -5.47 20.47 10.53
C LEU A 503 -4.91 20.86 11.90
N THR A 504 -3.71 20.37 12.21
CA THR A 504 -3.00 20.60 13.47
C THR A 504 -1.87 21.59 13.26
N VAL A 505 -1.98 22.78 13.82
CA VAL A 505 -0.91 23.79 13.79
C VAL A 505 -0.20 23.77 15.14
N LYS A 506 1.08 23.39 15.16
CA LYS A 506 1.87 23.28 16.40
C LYS A 506 2.26 24.64 16.98
N SER A 507 2.53 25.63 16.12
CA SER A 507 2.93 26.98 16.51
C SER A 507 2.41 27.94 15.45
N ALA A 508 1.42 28.77 15.80
CA ALA A 508 0.84 29.75 14.90
C ALA A 508 1.84 30.86 14.56
N THR A 509 1.91 31.23 13.29
CA THR A 509 2.66 32.39 12.77
C THR A 509 1.66 33.36 12.11
N LYS A 510 2.09 34.58 11.78
CA LYS A 510 1.23 35.55 11.07
C LYS A 510 0.69 35.03 9.73
N GLU A 511 1.37 34.08 9.09
CA GLU A 511 0.90 33.49 7.82
C GLU A 511 -0.33 32.58 8.00
N TRP A 512 -0.63 32.14 9.23
CA TRP A 512 -1.83 31.37 9.57
C TRP A 512 -3.05 32.26 9.87
N ASN A 513 -2.92 33.59 9.78
CA ASN A 513 -4.06 34.49 9.91
C ASN A 513 -4.92 34.45 8.64
N GLY A 514 -6.22 34.16 8.77
CA GLY A 514 -7.14 34.18 7.66
C GLY A 514 -8.35 33.27 7.82
N THR A 515 -9.12 33.17 6.74
CA THR A 515 -10.29 32.30 6.64
C THR A 515 -9.89 30.97 6.02
N TYR A 516 -9.98 29.91 6.82
CA TYR A 516 -9.73 28.54 6.43
C TYR A 516 -10.92 28.01 5.66
N ILE A 517 -10.66 27.38 4.53
CA ILE A 517 -11.65 26.74 3.67
C ILE A 517 -11.24 25.28 3.57
N CYS A 518 -12.08 24.41 4.11
CA CYS A 518 -11.95 22.96 3.97
C CYS A 518 -12.91 22.50 2.89
N THR A 519 -12.42 21.84 1.86
CA THR A 519 -13.22 21.36 0.73
C THR A 519 -13.08 19.85 0.60
N PHE A 520 -14.21 19.15 0.65
CA PHE A 520 -14.34 17.73 0.31
C PHE A 520 -14.70 17.59 -1.17
N TYR A 521 -13.96 16.74 -1.89
CA TYR A 521 -14.20 16.44 -3.29
C TYR A 521 -14.82 15.06 -3.46
N GLN A 522 -16.01 15.00 -4.04
CA GLN A 522 -16.74 13.78 -4.41
C GLN A 522 -16.93 13.76 -5.92
N GLN A 523 -15.97 13.20 -6.66
CA GLN A 523 -15.90 13.30 -8.12
C GLN A 523 -15.98 14.76 -8.60
N HIS A 524 -17.13 15.20 -9.11
CA HIS A 524 -17.37 16.58 -9.58
C HIS A 524 -18.00 17.50 -8.53
N LEU A 525 -18.49 16.97 -7.41
CA LEU A 525 -19.10 17.76 -6.35
C LEU A 525 -18.03 18.26 -5.38
N GLN A 526 -18.09 19.55 -5.07
CA GLN A 526 -17.28 20.17 -4.03
C GLN A 526 -18.18 20.72 -2.94
N SER A 527 -17.98 20.25 -1.72
CA SER A 527 -18.62 20.83 -0.54
C SER A 527 -17.56 21.44 0.34
N SER A 528 -17.77 22.68 0.74
CA SER A 528 -16.82 23.41 1.58
C SER A 528 -17.49 24.06 2.77
N ALA A 529 -16.69 24.22 3.82
CA ALA A 529 -17.01 25.04 4.97
C ALA A 529 -15.86 26.00 5.22
N ASN A 530 -16.14 27.10 5.91
CA ASN A 530 -15.14 28.09 6.24
C ASN A 530 -15.13 28.47 7.72
N MET A 531 -13.96 28.86 8.23
CA MET A 531 -13.78 29.36 9.58
C MET A 531 -12.61 30.34 9.63
N THR A 532 -12.78 31.47 10.30
CA THR A 532 -11.73 32.50 10.41
C THR A 532 -10.96 32.35 11.72
N ILE A 533 -9.63 32.33 11.63
CA ILE A 533 -8.73 32.38 12.79
C ILE A 533 -7.90 33.66 12.70
N GLU A 534 -7.98 34.49 13.73
CA GLU A 534 -7.14 35.68 13.88
C GLU A 534 -5.93 35.34 14.75
N VAL A 535 -4.73 35.46 14.16
CA VAL A 535 -3.46 35.27 14.88
C VAL A 535 -3.02 36.60 15.49
N ILE A 536 -3.01 36.67 16.82
CA ILE A 536 -2.64 37.85 17.59
C ILE A 536 -1.15 37.81 17.88
N SER A 537 -0.45 38.90 17.62
CA SER A 537 0.98 38.96 17.88
C SER A 537 1.33 38.74 19.34
N LEU A 538 2.33 37.90 19.56
CA LEU A 538 2.96 37.62 20.84
C LEU A 538 4.42 37.22 20.54
N PRO A 539 5.42 37.78 21.25
CA PRO A 539 6.82 37.45 20.97
C PRO A 539 7.10 35.99 21.35
N LEU A 540 7.76 35.24 20.45
CA LEU A 540 8.23 33.90 20.77
C LEU A 540 9.27 33.95 21.89
N LYS A 541 9.28 32.92 22.75
CA LYS A 541 10.21 32.81 23.91
C LYS A 541 11.67 33.10 23.53
N GLN A 542 12.13 32.53 22.41
CA GLN A 542 13.50 32.68 21.89
C GLN A 542 13.85 34.07 21.32
N ASN A 543 12.84 34.93 21.12
CA ASN A 543 13.00 36.29 20.61
C ASN A 543 12.96 37.33 21.74
N ILE A 544 12.80 36.90 23.00
CA ILE A 544 12.87 37.77 24.17
C ILE A 544 14.32 37.84 24.62
N LEU A 545 14.91 39.02 24.47
CA LEU A 545 16.28 39.30 24.88
C LEU A 545 16.31 39.62 26.38
N ILE A 546 17.10 38.89 27.16
CA ILE A 546 17.32 39.16 28.58
C ILE A 546 18.75 39.64 28.82
N ASP A 547 18.93 40.73 29.57
CA ASP A 547 20.24 41.29 29.92
C ASP A 547 20.29 41.65 31.42
N PRO A 548 21.16 41.04 32.24
CA PRO A 548 22.07 39.91 31.91
C PRO A 548 21.33 38.57 31.84
N ILE A 549 21.95 37.55 31.25
CA ILE A 549 21.47 36.16 31.30
C ILE A 549 21.82 35.56 32.66
N GLU A 550 23.07 35.76 33.10
CA GLU A 550 23.56 35.35 34.41
C GLU A 550 24.54 36.40 34.93
N ALA A 551 24.43 36.79 36.19
CA ALA A 551 25.39 37.71 36.82
C ALA A 551 25.71 37.28 38.26
N SER A 552 27.00 37.21 38.55
CA SER A 552 27.51 37.06 39.92
C SER A 552 27.80 38.43 40.54
N ILE A 553 27.03 38.83 41.55
CA ILE A 553 27.11 40.17 42.16
C ILE A 553 27.26 40.10 43.70
N PRO A 554 27.86 41.11 44.35
CA PRO A 554 27.83 41.24 45.81
C PRO A 554 26.40 41.41 46.36
N CYS A 555 26.11 40.91 47.57
CA CYS A 555 24.76 41.01 48.17
C CYS A 555 24.19 42.44 48.23
N THR A 556 25.04 43.47 48.42
CA THR A 556 24.63 44.88 48.56
C THR A 556 24.66 45.66 47.25
N ALA A 557 25.05 45.03 46.14
CA ALA A 557 25.18 45.68 44.85
C ALA A 557 23.82 45.88 44.17
N GLN A 558 23.72 46.95 43.37
CA GLN A 558 22.57 47.21 42.51
C GLN A 558 22.82 46.59 41.13
N GLN A 559 21.84 45.86 40.60
CA GLN A 559 21.92 45.27 39.26
C GLN A 559 20.67 45.62 38.46
N THR A 560 20.87 46.05 37.22
CA THR A 560 19.76 46.32 36.29
C THR A 560 19.49 45.06 35.48
N LEU A 561 18.21 44.70 35.41
CA LEU A 561 17.70 43.59 34.62
C LEU A 561 16.82 44.18 33.50
N GLU A 562 17.09 43.81 32.26
CA GLU A 562 16.35 44.26 31.08
C GLU A 562 15.74 43.05 30.36
N CYS A 563 14.49 43.19 29.93
CA CYS A 563 13.84 42.28 28.99
C CYS A 563 13.38 43.08 27.77
N CYS A 564 13.91 42.76 26.60
CA CYS A 564 13.67 43.49 25.38
C CYS A 564 12.99 42.62 24.32
N VAL A 565 12.07 43.24 23.58
CA VAL A 565 11.40 42.66 22.41
C VAL A 565 11.53 43.59 21.21
N SER A 566 11.37 43.05 19.99
CA SER A 566 11.40 43.86 18.77
C SER A 566 10.25 44.87 18.73
N GLY A 567 10.56 46.14 18.46
CA GLY A 567 9.60 47.24 18.40
C GLY A 567 8.73 47.24 17.14
N ASP A 568 9.05 46.41 16.14
CA ASP A 568 8.21 46.22 14.94
C ASP A 568 6.91 45.44 15.26
N THR A 569 6.82 44.80 16.44
CA THR A 569 5.56 44.26 16.95
C THR A 569 4.74 45.36 17.64
N MET A 570 3.92 46.10 16.89
CA MET A 570 2.93 47.04 17.42
C MET A 570 1.76 46.32 18.15
N GLY A 571 2.07 45.60 19.22
CA GLY A 571 1.09 45.09 20.17
C GLY A 571 1.09 45.95 21.43
N ASN A 572 -0.09 46.32 21.94
CA ASN A 572 -0.22 46.79 23.32
C ASN A 572 0.05 45.61 24.26
N TYR A 573 1.32 45.27 24.48
CA TYR A 573 1.72 44.24 25.43
C TYR A 573 1.75 44.81 26.85
N SER A 574 1.25 44.04 27.81
CA SER A 574 1.54 44.26 29.22
C SER A 574 2.77 43.45 29.61
N PHE A 575 3.64 44.08 30.41
CA PHE A 575 4.88 43.50 30.88
C PHE A 575 4.81 43.39 32.40
N GLU A 576 5.18 42.24 32.92
CA GLU A 576 5.29 41.95 34.34
C GLU A 576 6.65 41.29 34.60
N PHE A 577 7.40 41.80 35.57
CA PHE A 577 8.68 41.21 35.98
C PHE A 577 8.42 40.38 37.24
N VAL A 578 8.65 39.07 37.15
CA VAL A 578 8.37 38.14 38.25
C VAL A 578 9.69 37.59 38.77
N ALA A 579 9.89 37.70 40.08
CA ALA A 579 11.09 37.20 40.72
C ALA A 579 10.83 36.87 42.19
N GLU A 580 11.57 35.88 42.70
CA GLU A 580 11.55 35.54 44.11
C GLU A 580 12.28 36.64 44.90
N ASP A 581 11.55 37.39 45.74
CA ASP A 581 12.13 38.29 46.75
C ASP A 581 12.77 39.59 46.21
N ILE A 582 12.45 39.99 44.96
CA ILE A 582 12.93 41.22 44.32
C ILE A 582 11.86 42.33 44.37
N ASP A 583 12.19 43.46 45.00
CA ASP A 583 11.47 44.72 44.80
C ASP A 583 11.94 45.38 43.51
N CYS A 584 11.07 45.48 42.50
CA CYS A 584 11.36 46.08 41.20
C CYS A 584 10.69 47.46 41.04
N GLU A 585 11.47 48.52 40.84
CA GLU A 585 10.96 49.74 40.20
C GLU A 585 10.92 49.53 38.67
N ALA A 586 9.72 49.32 38.15
CA ALA A 586 9.49 49.04 36.74
C ALA A 586 9.54 50.31 35.87
N GLY A 587 10.38 50.30 34.83
CA GLY A 587 10.45 51.36 33.82
C GLY A 587 10.44 50.82 32.39
N LYS A 588 9.88 51.59 31.45
CA LYS A 588 9.97 51.32 30.01
C LYS A 588 11.09 52.15 29.38
N LYS A 589 11.93 51.52 28.56
CA LYS A 589 13.03 52.19 27.84
C LYS A 589 13.09 51.70 26.39
N ASN A 590 13.20 52.64 25.45
CA ASN A 590 13.45 52.30 24.05
C ASN A 590 14.97 52.24 23.81
N LYS A 591 15.44 51.14 23.21
CA LYS A 591 16.86 50.90 22.90
C LYS A 591 16.99 50.62 21.41
N GLY A 592 17.14 51.68 20.61
CA GLY A 592 17.04 51.59 19.16
C GLY A 592 15.63 51.18 18.73
N LYS A 593 15.52 50.08 17.97
CA LYS A 593 14.24 49.46 17.58
C LYS A 593 13.65 48.52 18.64
N LEU A 594 14.27 48.35 19.81
CA LEU A 594 13.78 47.43 20.85
C LEU A 594 12.96 48.18 21.90
N LEU A 595 11.86 47.56 22.33
CA LEU A 595 11.11 47.96 23.51
C LEU A 595 11.62 47.13 24.69
N CYS A 596 12.29 47.78 25.64
CA CYS A 596 12.87 47.13 26.81
C CYS A 596 12.10 47.50 28.08
N TYR A 597 11.74 46.48 28.85
CA TYR A 597 11.25 46.62 30.22
C TYR A 597 12.42 46.44 31.18
N VAL A 598 12.56 47.36 32.12
CA VAL A 598 13.72 47.44 33.03
C VAL A 598 13.25 47.26 34.46
N CYS A 599 13.88 46.33 35.18
CA CYS A 599 13.79 46.22 36.64
C CYS A 599 15.17 46.50 37.25
N LYS A 600 15.21 47.42 38.22
CA LYS A 600 16.41 47.64 39.04
C LYS A 600 16.31 46.82 40.31
N TYR A 601 17.11 45.76 40.41
CA TYR A 601 17.24 44.98 41.63
C TYR A 601 18.07 45.74 42.66
N ARG A 602 17.55 45.84 43.89
CA ARG A 602 18.27 46.40 45.05
C ARG A 602 18.61 45.28 46.03
N GLY A 603 19.89 44.98 46.16
CA GLY A 603 20.39 43.92 47.03
C GLY A 603 20.14 44.17 48.52
N ARG A 604 19.79 43.11 49.26
CA ARG A 604 19.72 43.08 50.73
C ARG A 604 20.92 42.30 51.28
N GLU A 605 21.32 42.54 52.52
CA GLU A 605 22.41 41.78 53.16
C GLU A 605 22.11 40.27 53.13
N CYS A 606 23.10 39.48 52.70
CA CYS A 606 22.99 38.04 52.62
C CYS A 606 24.17 37.36 53.33
N SER A 607 23.90 36.36 54.17
CA SER A 607 24.90 35.67 55.00
C SER A 607 25.57 34.48 54.32
N LYS A 608 24.98 34.00 53.21
CA LYS A 608 25.46 32.88 52.40
C LYS A 608 25.20 33.19 50.91
N GLU A 609 25.91 32.47 50.04
CA GLU A 609 25.65 32.52 48.60
C GLU A 609 24.19 32.11 48.32
N LYS A 610 23.45 32.96 47.60
CA LYS A 610 22.03 32.75 47.26
C LYS A 610 21.85 32.96 45.76
N ASN A 611 21.23 31.98 45.10
CA ASN A 611 20.83 32.10 43.70
C ASN A 611 19.39 32.62 43.66
N LEU A 612 19.19 33.75 42.99
CA LEU A 612 17.86 34.30 42.69
C LEU A 612 17.56 34.12 41.22
N THR A 613 16.33 33.73 40.92
CA THR A 613 15.85 33.64 39.54
C THR A 613 14.77 34.68 39.30
N ALA A 614 14.88 35.36 38.17
CA ALA A 614 13.88 36.30 37.69
C ALA A 614 13.49 36.00 36.25
N TYR A 615 12.30 36.38 35.84
CA TYR A 615 11.87 36.28 34.44
C TYR A 615 10.85 37.37 34.11
N CYS A 616 10.67 37.59 32.82
CA CYS A 616 9.69 38.52 32.30
C CYS A 616 8.50 37.77 31.75
N LYS A 617 7.31 38.22 32.14
CA LYS A 617 6.02 37.78 31.65
C LYS A 617 5.45 38.87 30.74
N ILE A 618 5.18 38.50 29.49
CA ILE A 618 4.61 39.39 28.49
C ILE A 618 3.24 38.85 28.13
N MET A 619 2.19 39.67 28.27
CA MET A 619 0.82 39.29 27.93
C MET A 619 0.31 40.15 26.79
N ASN A 620 -0.51 39.54 25.94
CA ASN A 620 -1.22 40.27 24.89
C ASN A 620 -2.67 40.61 25.31
N ARG A 621 -3.43 41.18 24.38
CA ARG A 621 -4.82 41.62 24.59
C ARG A 621 -5.84 40.51 24.86
N ILE A 622 -5.50 39.23 24.67
CA ILE A 622 -6.36 38.08 24.99
C ILE A 622 -5.87 37.31 26.24
N GLU A 623 -5.07 37.97 27.08
CA GLU A 623 -4.53 37.44 28.34
C GLU A 623 -3.66 36.17 28.20
N GLN A 624 -3.22 35.84 26.99
CA GLN A 624 -2.23 34.79 26.76
C GLN A 624 -0.83 35.34 27.01
N GLU A 625 -0.01 34.56 27.74
CA GLU A 625 1.30 35.00 28.23
C GLU A 625 2.45 34.23 27.61
N VAL A 626 3.61 34.88 27.52
CA VAL A 626 4.88 34.24 27.24
C VAL A 626 5.87 34.59 28.35
N ARG A 627 6.53 33.56 28.88
CA ARG A 627 7.58 33.67 29.89
C ARG A 627 8.95 33.63 29.22
N SER A 628 9.80 34.61 29.52
CA SER A 628 11.21 34.61 29.09
C SER A 628 12.00 33.45 29.70
N GLU A 629 13.21 33.21 29.19
CA GLU A 629 14.19 32.42 29.95
C GLU A 629 14.50 33.07 31.30
N ASN A 630 14.98 32.25 32.25
CA ASN A 630 15.31 32.72 33.59
C ASN A 630 16.62 33.50 33.58
N ILE A 631 16.56 34.72 34.10
CA ILE A 631 17.72 35.51 34.53
C ILE A 631 18.19 34.93 35.85
N THR A 632 19.47 34.58 35.93
CA THR A 632 20.06 34.02 37.16
C THR A 632 21.01 35.02 37.82
N LEU A 633 20.74 35.38 39.07
CA LEU A 633 21.58 36.24 39.87
C LEU A 633 22.22 35.42 40.99
N ILE A 634 23.54 35.38 41.03
CA ILE A 634 24.31 34.68 42.06
C ILE A 634 24.82 35.73 43.05
N LEU A 635 24.18 35.83 44.20
CA LEU A 635 24.54 36.79 45.25
C LEU A 635 25.67 36.21 46.12
N LYS A 636 26.78 36.93 46.23
CA LYS A 636 27.93 36.50 47.04
C LYS A 636 28.16 37.41 48.27
N PRO A 637 28.37 36.83 49.47
CA PRO A 637 28.58 37.60 50.70
C PRO A 637 29.99 38.21 50.79
N GLY A 638 30.06 39.49 51.20
CA GLY A 638 31.24 40.08 51.86
C GLY A 638 32.51 40.37 51.04
N GLN A 639 32.43 40.90 49.81
CA GLN A 639 33.62 41.39 49.08
C GLN A 639 33.42 42.76 48.42
N GLU A 640 34.50 43.54 48.35
CA GLU A 640 34.56 44.77 47.55
C GLU A 640 34.39 44.48 46.05
N VAL A 641 33.71 45.38 45.36
CA VAL A 641 33.56 45.34 43.91
C VAL A 641 34.94 45.44 43.25
N SER A 642 35.35 44.42 42.48
CA SER A 642 36.61 44.43 41.73
C SER A 642 36.42 44.99 40.32
N CYS A 643 35.41 44.50 39.60
CA CYS A 643 35.06 44.95 38.25
C CYS A 643 33.83 45.86 38.30
N SER A 644 33.97 47.09 37.83
CA SER A 644 32.89 48.07 37.70
C SER A 644 33.06 48.87 36.42
N ASP A 645 32.25 48.57 35.42
CA ASP A 645 32.24 49.28 34.13
C ASP A 645 30.83 49.35 33.53
N ARG A 646 30.72 49.66 32.23
CA ARG A 646 29.43 49.71 31.52
C ARG A 646 28.76 48.35 31.34
N LEU A 647 29.49 47.24 31.51
CA LEU A 647 28.96 45.88 31.35
C LEU A 647 28.24 45.42 32.61
N GLY A 648 28.75 45.77 33.79
CA GLY A 648 28.15 45.47 35.08
C GLY A 648 29.14 45.50 36.25
N ILE A 649 28.66 45.08 37.42
CA ILE A 649 29.41 45.06 38.68
C ILE A 649 29.73 43.60 39.04
N GLY A 650 30.94 43.30 39.51
CA GLY A 650 31.33 41.95 39.94
C GLY A 650 32.58 41.89 40.82
N ILE A 651 32.76 40.75 41.51
CA ILE A 651 33.96 40.46 42.32
C ILE A 651 35.03 39.73 41.48
N GLU A 652 36.28 39.71 41.92
CA GLU A 652 37.36 39.05 41.17
C GLU A 652 37.04 37.56 40.92
N GLY A 653 37.25 37.07 39.69
CA GLY A 653 36.89 35.70 39.28
C GLY A 653 35.39 35.46 39.05
N SER A 654 34.54 36.48 39.20
CA SER A 654 33.11 36.39 38.87
C SER A 654 32.87 36.15 37.40
N THR A 655 31.74 35.50 37.10
CA THR A 655 31.25 35.33 35.74
C THR A 655 30.06 36.26 35.49
N LEU A 656 30.05 36.91 34.33
CA LEU A 656 28.94 37.72 33.82
C LEU A 656 28.62 37.21 32.42
N ILE A 657 27.38 36.79 32.21
CA ILE A 657 26.89 36.30 30.93
C ILE A 657 25.90 37.31 30.38
N LYS A 658 26.26 37.94 29.26
CA LYS A 658 25.42 38.92 28.57
C LYS A 658 24.94 38.37 27.23
N PRO A 659 23.78 38.81 26.72
CA PRO A 659 23.36 38.46 25.38
C PRO A 659 24.21 39.15 24.31
N CYS A 660 24.18 38.62 23.10
CA CYS A 660 24.91 39.17 21.96
C CYS A 660 24.23 40.41 21.38
N PHE A 661 24.88 41.57 21.52
CA PHE A 661 24.34 42.85 21.04
C PHE A 661 25.28 43.48 19.99
N GLN A 662 24.74 43.80 18.80
CA GLN A 662 25.46 44.49 17.74
C GLN A 662 24.74 45.80 17.38
N PRO A 663 25.34 46.98 17.66
CA PRO A 663 24.68 48.28 17.51
C PRO A 663 24.28 48.64 16.07
N ASN A 664 24.99 48.12 15.06
CA ASN A 664 24.84 48.51 13.65
C ASN A 664 23.90 47.61 12.83
N ASN A 665 23.23 46.62 13.45
CA ASN A 665 22.38 45.65 12.74
C ASN A 665 20.89 46.05 12.75
N LYS A 666 20.16 45.82 11.64
CA LYS A 666 18.73 46.15 11.46
C LYS A 666 17.79 45.48 12.49
N GLY A 667 18.20 44.33 13.06
CA GLY A 667 17.43 43.57 14.08
C GLY A 667 17.85 43.80 15.54
N GLY A 668 18.89 44.61 15.81
CA GLY A 668 19.32 45.00 17.16
C GLY A 668 20.07 43.96 17.99
N PHE A 669 20.01 42.66 17.71
CA PHE A 669 20.80 41.62 18.39
C PHE A 669 20.98 40.36 17.53
N THR A 670 21.96 39.51 17.88
CA THR A 670 22.08 38.15 17.36
C THR A 670 21.87 37.16 18.51
N ARG A 671 21.41 35.94 18.21
CA ARG A 671 21.30 34.90 19.25
C ARG A 671 22.70 34.46 19.68
N GLY A 672 22.78 33.95 20.91
CA GLY A 672 24.03 33.56 21.55
C GLY A 672 24.30 34.35 22.82
N LYS A 673 25.46 34.09 23.42
CA LYS A 673 25.89 34.71 24.67
C LYS A 673 27.38 35.01 24.68
N ILE A 674 27.77 36.03 25.44
CA ILE A 674 29.16 36.34 25.70
C ILE A 674 29.42 36.09 27.19
N ILE A 675 30.45 35.31 27.47
CA ILE A 675 30.86 34.98 28.83
C ILE A 675 32.07 35.83 29.17
N TYR A 676 31.89 36.71 30.15
CA TYR A 676 32.94 37.55 30.71
C TYR A 676 33.41 36.97 32.04
N THR A 677 34.69 37.13 32.32
CA THR A 677 35.28 36.83 33.62
C THR A 677 35.96 38.08 34.15
N CYS A 678 35.67 38.43 35.41
CA CYS A 678 36.31 39.55 36.07
C CYS A 678 37.77 39.19 36.37
N SER A 679 38.70 39.88 35.72
CA SER A 679 40.13 39.70 35.91
C SER A 679 40.83 41.05 35.88
N ASN A 680 41.69 41.32 36.87
CA ASN A 680 42.45 42.57 36.97
C ASN A 680 41.56 43.82 36.91
N LYS A 681 40.47 43.82 37.70
CA LYS A 681 39.51 44.95 37.78
C LYS A 681 38.77 45.28 36.47
N SER A 682 38.83 44.41 35.47
CA SER A 682 38.14 44.58 34.18
C SER A 682 37.44 43.30 33.73
N TRP A 683 36.34 43.43 32.98
CA TRP A 683 35.68 42.28 32.38
C TRP A 683 36.41 41.83 31.11
N VAL A 684 36.96 40.63 31.14
CA VAL A 684 37.65 40.02 29.99
C VAL A 684 36.74 39.00 29.33
N VAL A 685 36.65 39.02 27.99
CA VAL A 685 35.89 38.02 27.23
C VAL A 685 36.59 36.67 27.36
N ARG A 686 35.96 35.73 28.06
CA ARG A 686 36.42 34.34 28.14
C ARG A 686 35.95 33.53 26.94
N ARG A 687 34.72 33.79 26.48
CA ARG A 687 34.12 33.12 25.32
C ARG A 687 33.08 34.01 24.65
N ASN A 688 33.06 33.98 23.32
CA ASN A 688 32.09 34.67 22.50
C ASN A 688 31.32 33.64 21.65
N ASP A 689 30.09 33.32 22.05
CA ASP A 689 29.20 32.37 21.38
C ASP A 689 28.12 33.11 20.56
N CYS A 690 28.41 34.31 20.06
CA CYS A 690 27.48 35.05 19.21
C CYS A 690 27.39 34.46 17.81
N LEU A 691 26.16 34.31 17.33
CA LEU A 691 25.92 33.97 15.93
C LEU A 691 26.29 35.15 15.03
N SER A 692 26.84 34.84 13.86
CA SER A 692 26.99 35.86 12.82
C SER A 692 25.63 36.26 12.25
N VAL A 693 25.55 37.50 11.76
CA VAL A 693 24.28 38.06 11.25
C VAL A 693 23.65 37.19 10.16
N PRO A 694 24.39 36.69 9.15
CA PRO A 694 23.81 35.81 8.13
C PRO A 694 23.22 34.53 8.73
N ILE A 695 23.94 33.85 9.62
CA ILE A 695 23.50 32.59 10.23
C ILE A 695 22.31 32.81 11.18
N ASN A 696 22.29 33.92 11.93
CA ASN A 696 21.16 34.30 12.77
C ASN A 696 19.87 34.54 11.95
N ASN A 697 20.01 35.21 10.80
CA ASN A 697 18.88 35.44 9.89
C ASN A 697 18.39 34.11 9.29
N LEU A 698 19.30 33.23 8.85
CA LEU A 698 18.94 31.89 8.38
C LEU A 698 18.18 31.10 9.44
N LEU A 699 18.64 31.10 10.70
CA LEU A 699 17.98 30.41 11.80
C LEU A 699 16.56 30.94 12.03
N THR A 700 16.38 32.26 11.99
CA THR A 700 15.07 32.90 12.12
C THR A 700 14.15 32.52 10.95
N SER A 701 14.69 32.49 9.73
CA SER A 701 13.97 32.08 8.53
C SER A 701 13.59 30.60 8.55
N ALA A 702 14.44 29.70 9.08
CA ALA A 702 14.11 28.28 9.27
C ALA A 702 12.91 28.09 10.19
N GLU A 703 12.90 28.79 11.34
CA GLU A 703 11.78 28.72 12.29
C GLU A 703 10.48 29.18 11.63
N SER A 704 10.52 30.27 10.87
CA SER A 704 9.36 30.75 10.10
C SER A 704 8.91 29.75 9.03
N LEU A 705 9.86 29.12 8.32
CA LEU A 705 9.59 28.15 7.26
C LEU A 705 8.92 26.88 7.77
N VAL A 706 9.44 26.30 8.85
CA VAL A 706 8.97 25.02 9.42
C VAL A 706 7.53 25.13 9.91
N TYR A 707 7.17 26.31 10.42
CA TYR A 707 5.81 26.63 10.85
C TYR A 707 5.01 27.39 9.78
N SER A 708 5.43 27.41 8.52
CA SER A 708 4.68 28.04 7.43
C SER A 708 3.60 27.10 6.87
N PRO A 709 2.40 27.61 6.50
CA PRO A 709 1.42 26.83 5.76
C PRO A 709 1.91 26.39 4.36
N GLU A 710 2.99 26.99 3.85
CA GLU A 710 3.61 26.73 2.53
C GLU A 710 5.04 26.15 2.68
N SER A 711 5.31 25.42 3.77
CA SER A 711 6.65 24.92 4.10
C SER A 711 7.32 24.10 2.99
N ARG A 712 6.56 23.24 2.29
CA ARG A 712 7.09 22.39 1.21
C ARG A 712 7.53 23.20 -0.01
N SER A 713 6.70 24.15 -0.47
CA SER A 713 6.99 24.93 -1.68
C SER A 713 8.15 25.93 -1.49
N LYS A 714 8.31 26.49 -0.29
CA LYS A 714 9.39 27.43 0.05
C LYS A 714 10.72 26.74 0.38
N LEU A 715 10.72 25.42 0.62
CA LEU A 715 11.91 24.66 1.06
C LEU A 715 13.08 24.76 0.08
N SER A 716 12.82 24.62 -1.23
CA SER A 716 13.88 24.65 -2.24
C SER A 716 14.63 25.99 -2.25
N SER A 717 13.92 27.12 -2.25
CA SER A 717 14.55 28.45 -2.22
C SER A 717 15.34 28.68 -0.94
N TYR A 718 14.84 28.17 0.19
CA TYR A 718 15.51 28.32 1.47
C TYR A 718 16.79 27.48 1.55
N LEU A 719 16.79 26.24 1.04
CA LEU A 719 17.97 25.38 1.00
C LEU A 719 19.09 25.98 0.14
N ALA A 720 18.74 26.60 -0.98
CA ALA A 720 19.70 27.32 -1.83
C ALA A 720 20.35 28.49 -1.08
N GLU A 721 19.55 29.31 -0.38
CA GLU A 721 20.07 30.41 0.45
C GLU A 721 20.92 29.90 1.61
N LEU A 722 20.48 28.84 2.29
CA LEU A 722 21.19 28.22 3.41
C LEU A 722 22.58 27.75 3.01
N LYS A 723 22.68 27.02 1.90
CA LYS A 723 23.97 26.57 1.33
C LYS A 723 24.88 27.76 1.04
N GLU A 724 24.38 28.75 0.31
CA GLU A 724 25.18 29.89 -0.14
C GLU A 724 25.73 30.70 1.04
N GLN A 725 24.87 31.06 2.00
CA GLN A 725 25.26 31.85 3.16
C GLN A 725 26.19 31.07 4.10
N THR A 726 25.98 29.77 4.27
CA THR A 726 26.86 28.90 5.07
C THR A 726 28.26 28.83 4.46
N GLN A 727 28.36 28.60 3.14
CA GLN A 727 29.64 28.54 2.45
C GLN A 727 30.39 29.87 2.49
N ARG A 728 29.68 31.00 2.32
CA ARG A 728 30.26 32.34 2.46
C ARG A 728 30.79 32.59 3.86
N ALA A 729 29.99 32.34 4.90
CA ALA A 729 30.37 32.56 6.30
C ALA A 729 31.61 31.73 6.71
N PHE A 730 31.69 30.47 6.26
CA PHE A 730 32.83 29.62 6.59
C PHE A 730 34.08 29.98 5.77
N SER A 731 33.93 30.47 4.55
CA SER A 731 35.04 30.99 3.75
C SER A 731 35.65 32.26 4.34
N SER A 732 34.86 33.09 5.03
CA SER A 732 35.34 34.27 5.76
C SER A 732 35.89 33.97 7.16
N GLY A 733 36.02 32.70 7.56
CA GLY A 733 36.57 32.30 8.86
C GLY A 733 35.58 32.37 10.03
N GLU A 734 34.27 32.46 9.78
CA GLU A 734 33.23 32.47 10.82
C GLU A 734 32.75 31.04 11.19
N ASN A 735 33.65 30.07 11.28
CA ASN A 735 33.33 28.67 11.60
C ASN A 735 33.28 28.38 13.12
N SER A 736 32.76 29.33 13.91
CA SER A 736 32.66 29.19 15.38
C SER A 736 31.75 28.02 15.78
N SER A 737 31.97 27.48 16.98
CA SER A 737 31.11 26.41 17.55
C SER A 737 29.63 26.83 17.61
N ALA A 738 29.35 28.11 17.87
CA ALA A 738 28.00 28.66 17.90
C ALA A 738 27.33 28.65 16.52
N ASN A 739 28.04 29.10 15.47
CA ASN A 739 27.53 29.09 14.09
C ASN A 739 27.25 27.67 13.60
N ILE A 740 28.15 26.72 13.91
CA ILE A 740 27.94 25.30 13.60
C ILE A 740 26.69 24.77 14.33
N GLY A 741 26.57 25.03 15.64
CA GLY A 741 25.42 24.59 16.42
C GLY A 741 24.08 25.14 15.89
N ALA A 742 24.08 26.40 15.41
CA ALA A 742 22.90 26.99 14.77
C ALA A 742 22.56 26.30 13.44
N ILE A 743 23.52 26.01 12.58
CA ILE A 743 23.29 25.30 11.31
C ILE A 743 22.78 23.87 11.57
N VAL A 744 23.32 23.17 12.57
CA VAL A 744 22.83 21.85 12.97
C VAL A 744 21.37 21.92 13.41
N SER A 745 20.99 22.95 14.18
CA SER A 745 19.60 23.19 14.59
C SER A 745 18.70 23.50 13.39
N ILE A 746 19.18 24.28 12.41
CA ILE A 746 18.47 24.54 11.16
C ILE A 746 18.20 23.24 10.40
N LEU A 747 19.23 22.41 10.21
CA LEU A 747 19.13 21.13 9.51
C LEU A 747 18.14 20.18 10.19
N ASP A 748 18.14 20.09 11.52
CA ASP A 748 17.19 19.25 12.25
C ASP A 748 15.75 19.73 12.07
N MET A 749 15.51 21.04 12.13
CA MET A 749 14.18 21.60 11.91
C MET A 749 13.68 21.35 10.48
N ILE A 750 14.46 21.70 9.45
CA ILE A 750 14.01 21.58 8.06
C ILE A 750 13.95 20.12 7.57
N SER A 751 14.72 19.21 8.18
CA SER A 751 14.67 17.77 7.85
C SER A 751 13.32 17.12 8.17
N SER A 752 12.46 17.80 8.93
CA SER A 752 11.11 17.33 9.25
C SER A 752 10.06 17.72 8.19
N ILE A 753 10.45 18.50 7.18
CA ILE A 753 9.58 18.93 6.06
C ILE A 753 9.71 17.90 4.93
N PRO A 754 8.61 17.29 4.45
CA PRO A 754 8.64 16.42 3.28
C PRO A 754 9.16 17.17 2.05
N ALA A 755 10.06 16.53 1.32
CA ALA A 755 10.75 17.15 0.18
C ALA A 755 10.64 16.26 -1.06
N ASP A 756 10.47 16.88 -2.22
CA ASP A 756 10.53 16.18 -3.49
C ASP A 756 11.97 15.79 -3.81
N ALA A 757 12.18 14.56 -4.32
CA ALA A 757 13.49 14.01 -4.66
C ALA A 757 14.09 14.63 -5.94
N GLU A 758 14.09 15.96 -6.02
CA GLU A 758 14.75 16.72 -7.07
C GLU A 758 16.26 16.81 -6.81
N PRO A 759 17.12 16.69 -7.84
CA PRO A 759 18.57 16.75 -7.68
C PRO A 759 19.06 18.03 -6.99
N VAL A 760 18.42 19.17 -7.23
CA VAL A 760 18.78 20.47 -6.66
C VAL A 760 18.56 20.49 -5.15
N ILE A 761 17.36 20.08 -4.70
CA ILE A 761 16.98 20.03 -3.28
C ILE A 761 17.95 19.13 -2.49
N ILE A 762 18.20 17.92 -3.01
CA ILE A 762 19.13 16.96 -2.38
C ILE A 762 20.55 17.54 -2.34
N THR A 763 21.01 18.15 -3.43
CA THR A 763 22.36 18.73 -3.52
C THR A 763 22.54 19.89 -2.55
N ASP A 764 21.55 20.78 -2.42
CA ASP A 764 21.66 21.95 -1.55
C ASP A 764 21.65 21.59 -0.07
N PHE A 765 20.80 20.63 0.33
CA PHE A 765 20.81 20.07 1.67
C PHE A 765 22.15 19.38 1.98
N LEU A 766 22.60 18.45 1.12
CA LEU A 766 23.86 17.71 1.35
C LEU A 766 25.09 18.61 1.30
N SER A 767 25.11 19.67 0.48
CA SER A 767 26.22 20.64 0.42
C SER A 767 26.36 21.47 1.70
N THR A 768 25.25 21.75 2.36
CA THR A 768 25.27 22.42 3.67
C THR A 768 25.89 21.50 4.73
N VAL A 769 25.47 20.22 4.74
CA VAL A 769 26.07 19.19 5.61
C VAL A 769 27.56 19.02 5.33
N ASP A 770 27.95 18.94 4.05
CA ASP A 770 29.33 18.82 3.58
C ASP A 770 30.24 19.94 4.12
N SER A 771 29.70 21.15 4.22
CA SER A 771 30.41 22.33 4.72
C SER A 771 30.70 22.23 6.22
N ILE A 772 29.75 21.74 7.02
CA ILE A 772 29.90 21.63 8.50
C ILE A 772 30.69 20.40 8.93
N VAL A 773 30.74 19.32 8.14
CA VAL A 773 31.53 18.10 8.44
C VAL A 773 32.92 18.10 7.79
N SER A 774 33.33 19.24 7.23
CA SER A 774 34.64 19.42 6.62
C SER A 774 35.77 19.36 7.67
N LYS A 775 37.00 19.01 7.26
CA LYS A 775 38.13 18.91 8.19
C LYS A 775 38.46 20.25 8.88
N SER A 776 38.10 21.39 8.28
CA SER A 776 38.37 22.73 8.84
C SER A 776 37.49 23.09 10.04
N THR A 777 36.37 22.40 10.26
CA THR A 777 35.45 22.66 11.38
C THR A 777 35.73 21.78 12.61
N THR A 778 36.67 20.83 12.51
CA THR A 778 36.96 19.83 13.58
C THR A 778 37.20 20.48 14.95
N LYS A 779 38.00 21.56 15.01
CA LYS A 779 38.27 22.27 16.27
C LYS A 779 37.01 22.90 16.88
N ALA A 780 36.13 23.45 16.05
CA ALA A 780 34.88 24.05 16.49
C ALA A 780 33.88 22.97 16.97
N TRP A 781 33.92 21.78 16.38
CA TRP A 781 33.20 20.60 16.88
C TRP A 781 33.71 20.13 18.24
N GLU A 782 35.02 20.05 18.45
CA GLU A 782 35.60 19.70 19.76
C GLU A 782 35.15 20.68 20.86
N ASP A 783 35.04 21.97 20.54
CA ASP A 783 34.58 22.99 21.49
C ASP A 783 33.06 22.99 21.70
N LEU A 784 32.28 22.52 20.71
CA LEU A 784 30.83 22.34 20.81
C LEU A 784 30.48 21.10 21.65
N GLU A 785 31.14 19.96 21.40
CA GLU A 785 30.91 18.69 22.10
C GLU A 785 31.26 18.76 23.60
N LYS A 786 32.20 19.64 24.01
CA LYS A 786 32.45 19.93 25.44
C LYS A 786 31.26 20.56 26.16
N GLN A 787 30.30 21.15 25.43
CA GLN A 787 29.15 21.86 25.98
C GLN A 787 27.89 21.01 25.90
N THR A 788 27.61 20.51 24.70
CA THR A 788 26.38 19.81 24.33
C THR A 788 26.71 18.82 23.21
N VAL A 789 26.34 17.55 23.39
CA VAL A 789 26.53 16.51 22.38
C VAL A 789 25.56 16.76 21.22
N ASN A 790 26.05 17.32 20.11
CA ASN A 790 25.22 17.77 18.98
C ASN A 790 25.58 17.10 17.65
N SER A 791 26.73 16.42 17.56
CA SER A 791 27.18 15.75 16.33
C SER A 791 26.23 14.64 15.88
N SER A 792 25.58 13.95 16.83
CA SER A 792 24.55 12.94 16.55
C SER A 792 23.30 13.54 15.90
N SER A 793 22.97 14.80 16.16
CA SER A 793 21.81 15.48 15.57
C SER A 793 21.93 15.64 14.05
N ILE A 794 23.15 15.76 13.50
CA ILE A 794 23.36 15.81 12.04
C ILE A 794 22.92 14.49 11.40
N LEU A 795 23.38 13.37 11.96
CA LEU A 795 23.04 12.06 11.46
C LEU A 795 21.53 11.85 11.46
N ASN A 796 20.87 12.23 12.56
CA ASN A 796 19.40 12.21 12.69
C ASN A 796 18.72 13.12 11.66
N SER A 797 19.24 14.32 11.41
CA SER A 797 18.69 15.25 10.42
C SER A 797 18.75 14.67 9.01
N VAL A 798 19.87 14.05 8.64
CA VAL A 798 20.02 13.45 7.31
C VAL A 798 19.15 12.19 7.18
N GLU A 799 19.02 11.38 8.23
CA GLU A 799 18.11 10.24 8.27
C GLU A 799 16.65 10.67 8.10
N LYS A 800 16.18 11.66 8.87
CA LYS A 800 14.82 12.22 8.73
C LYS A 800 14.56 12.78 7.34
N PHE A 801 15.50 13.55 6.80
CA PHE A 801 15.39 14.11 5.45
C PHE A 801 15.27 12.99 4.42
N SER A 802 16.14 11.97 4.48
CA SER A 802 16.09 10.83 3.56
C SER A 802 14.78 10.04 3.66
N LEU A 803 14.23 9.87 4.87
CA LEU A 803 12.99 9.15 5.12
C LEU A 803 11.77 9.89 4.52
N LEU A 804 11.80 11.23 4.53
CA LEU A 804 10.71 12.08 4.05
C LEU A 804 10.86 12.52 2.58
N LEU A 805 11.86 12.01 1.86
CA LEU A 805 12.03 12.25 0.42
C LEU A 805 10.94 11.52 -0.39
N GLN A 806 10.17 12.30 -1.15
CA GLN A 806 9.12 11.79 -2.04
C GLN A 806 9.66 11.56 -3.45
N PRO A 807 9.45 10.36 -4.04
CA PRO A 807 9.98 10.06 -5.36
C PRO A 807 9.27 10.88 -6.44
N VAL A 808 10.04 11.54 -7.29
CA VAL A 808 9.52 12.24 -8.49
C VAL A 808 9.61 11.29 -9.67
N ASN A 809 8.51 11.06 -10.39
CA ASN A 809 8.44 10.12 -11.50
C ASN A 809 8.94 8.69 -11.15
N ASN A 810 8.70 8.22 -9.92
CA ASN A 810 9.16 6.92 -9.39
C ASN A 810 10.70 6.73 -9.40
N VAL A 811 11.47 7.81 -9.29
CA VAL A 811 12.94 7.75 -9.27
C VAL A 811 13.51 8.54 -8.08
N ILE A 812 14.60 8.03 -7.49
CA ILE A 812 15.47 8.75 -6.55
C ILE A 812 16.82 8.98 -7.25
N PRO A 813 17.20 10.21 -7.63
CA PRO A 813 18.44 10.46 -8.35
C PRO A 813 19.67 10.28 -7.44
N PRO A 814 20.76 9.67 -7.93
CA PRO A 814 22.01 9.61 -7.18
C PRO A 814 22.66 10.99 -7.11
N VAL A 815 23.10 11.40 -5.92
CA VAL A 815 23.75 12.71 -5.69
C VAL A 815 25.04 12.51 -4.90
N SER A 816 26.12 13.15 -5.33
CA SER A 816 27.43 13.11 -4.67
C SER A 816 27.94 14.52 -4.40
N VAL A 817 28.30 14.79 -3.14
CA VAL A 817 29.09 15.96 -2.72
C VAL A 817 30.47 15.47 -2.23
N LYS A 818 31.34 16.34 -1.68
CA LYS A 818 32.74 15.98 -1.39
C LYS A 818 32.87 14.88 -0.34
N THR A 819 32.05 14.93 0.70
CA THR A 819 32.12 14.03 1.87
C THR A 819 30.90 13.13 2.04
N LEU A 820 29.82 13.35 1.28
CA LEU A 820 28.59 12.56 1.31
C LEU A 820 28.16 12.07 -0.07
N GLN A 821 27.52 10.91 -0.12
CA GLN A 821 26.86 10.36 -1.32
C GLN A 821 25.50 9.77 -0.96
N LEU A 822 24.47 10.07 -1.74
CA LEU A 822 23.11 9.54 -1.57
C LEU A 822 22.72 8.74 -2.81
N GLN A 823 22.23 7.52 -2.61
CA GLN A 823 21.67 6.69 -3.67
C GLN A 823 20.43 5.94 -3.16
N GLY A 824 19.41 5.78 -4.00
CA GLY A 824 18.19 5.07 -3.63
C GLY A 824 17.46 4.41 -4.79
N ILE A 825 16.39 3.70 -4.47
CA ILE A 825 15.43 3.12 -5.43
C ILE A 825 14.00 3.26 -4.90
N VAL A 826 13.02 3.12 -5.81
CA VAL A 826 11.60 3.01 -5.48
C VAL A 826 11.14 1.58 -5.74
N VAL A 827 10.38 1.00 -4.81
CA VAL A 827 9.85 -0.36 -4.90
C VAL A 827 8.63 -0.36 -5.81
N THR A 828 8.79 -0.85 -7.04
CA THR A 828 7.77 -0.91 -8.09
C THR A 828 7.30 -2.36 -8.33
N GLY A 829 6.58 -2.93 -7.35
CA GLY A 829 5.97 -4.26 -7.47
C GLY A 829 6.94 -5.43 -7.69
N LYS A 830 6.43 -6.54 -8.27
CA LYS A 830 7.09 -7.87 -8.33
C LYS A 830 8.40 -7.96 -9.14
N ASN A 831 8.84 -6.88 -9.80
CA ASN A 831 10.03 -6.86 -10.66
C ASN A 831 11.24 -6.12 -10.04
N THR A 832 11.22 -5.81 -8.74
CA THR A 832 12.33 -5.09 -8.10
C THR A 832 13.55 -6.02 -7.93
N ARG A 833 14.69 -5.68 -8.55
CA ARG A 833 15.98 -6.38 -8.39
C ARG A 833 16.57 -6.15 -6.98
N ASN A 834 17.54 -6.96 -6.56
CA ASN A 834 18.28 -6.78 -5.30
C ASN A 834 18.79 -5.33 -5.18
N TYR A 835 18.73 -4.76 -3.99
CA TYR A 835 19.35 -3.46 -3.72
C TYR A 835 20.84 -3.69 -3.52
N ASN A 836 21.65 -3.28 -4.48
CA ASN A 836 23.11 -3.30 -4.38
C ASN A 836 23.65 -1.94 -4.80
N LYS A 837 24.25 -1.21 -3.86
CA LYS A 837 24.79 0.14 -4.07
C LYS A 837 26.22 0.22 -3.55
N ASN A 838 27.12 0.68 -4.41
CA ASN A 838 28.52 0.95 -4.08
C ASN A 838 28.71 2.45 -3.84
N PHE A 839 29.41 2.79 -2.77
CA PHE A 839 29.80 4.15 -2.42
C PHE A 839 31.31 4.24 -2.32
N ARG A 840 31.88 5.37 -2.79
CA ARG A 840 33.32 5.61 -2.80
C ARG A 840 33.64 7.01 -2.29
N SER A 841 34.53 7.11 -1.31
CA SER A 841 35.00 8.39 -0.78
C SER A 841 36.12 9.01 -1.64
N THR A 842 36.42 10.29 -1.41
CA THR A 842 37.54 11.00 -2.04
C THR A 842 38.91 10.44 -1.63
N GLU A 843 39.00 9.72 -0.51
CA GLU A 843 40.20 9.01 -0.03
C GLU A 843 40.26 7.55 -0.53
N ASN A 844 39.48 7.19 -1.57
CA ASN A 844 39.38 5.84 -2.15
C ASN A 844 38.88 4.73 -1.21
N LEU A 845 38.26 5.07 -0.08
CA LEU A 845 37.56 4.08 0.76
C LEU A 845 36.21 3.73 0.13
N THR A 846 35.83 2.45 0.20
CA THR A 846 34.58 1.95 -0.37
C THR A 846 33.68 1.33 0.68
N VAL A 847 32.37 1.45 0.49
CA VAL A 847 31.36 0.68 1.21
C VAL A 847 30.29 0.20 0.23
N ASP A 848 30.00 -1.10 0.27
CA ASP A 848 28.93 -1.72 -0.52
C ASP A 848 27.75 -2.05 0.39
N VAL A 849 26.53 -1.68 -0.01
CA VAL A 849 25.29 -1.98 0.70
C VAL A 849 24.47 -2.95 -0.12
N SER A 850 24.11 -4.07 0.49
CA SER A 850 23.32 -5.12 -0.13
C SER A 850 22.10 -5.50 0.74
N ILE A 851 20.92 -5.49 0.12
CA ILE A 851 19.66 -5.97 0.72
C ILE A 851 19.08 -7.01 -0.23
N ASP A 852 18.77 -8.18 0.33
CA ASP A 852 18.23 -9.30 -0.42
C ASP A 852 16.81 -9.00 -0.94
N ARG A 853 16.45 -9.60 -2.08
CA ARG A 853 15.13 -9.47 -2.68
C ARG A 853 14.02 -9.93 -1.74
N THR A 854 14.26 -10.96 -0.92
CA THR A 854 13.25 -11.46 0.03
C THR A 854 12.81 -10.38 1.01
N GLU A 855 13.70 -9.49 1.44
CA GLU A 855 13.37 -8.38 2.32
C GLU A 855 12.59 -7.29 1.56
N ILE A 856 12.97 -6.99 0.32
CA ILE A 856 12.32 -5.97 -0.52
C ILE A 856 10.88 -6.37 -0.89
N GLU A 857 10.63 -7.64 -1.17
CA GLU A 857 9.28 -8.16 -1.49
C GLU A 857 8.29 -8.02 -0.33
N THR A 858 8.76 -7.84 0.90
CA THR A 858 7.89 -7.57 2.06
C THR A 858 7.43 -6.12 2.16
N LEU A 859 7.98 -5.20 1.35
CA LEU A 859 7.66 -3.77 1.40
C LEU A 859 6.39 -3.44 0.60
N THR A 860 5.68 -2.41 1.05
CA THR A 860 4.52 -1.85 0.34
C THR A 860 4.93 -1.24 -0.99
N GLN A 861 4.05 -1.26 -1.99
CA GLN A 861 4.30 -0.57 -3.26
C GLN A 861 4.56 0.92 -3.02
N ASN A 862 5.47 1.51 -3.81
CA ASN A 862 5.94 2.90 -3.70
C ASN A 862 6.80 3.21 -2.46
N SER A 863 7.23 2.20 -1.70
CA SER A 863 8.26 2.40 -0.67
C SER A 863 9.60 2.80 -1.30
N THR A 864 10.37 3.62 -0.61
CA THR A 864 11.70 4.06 -1.02
C THR A 864 12.76 3.42 -0.14
N ILE A 865 13.90 3.03 -0.72
CA ILE A 865 15.09 2.59 0.01
C ILE A 865 16.21 3.55 -0.35
N ILE A 866 16.74 4.28 0.63
CA ILE A 866 17.73 5.34 0.42
C ILE A 866 18.91 5.07 1.34
N SER A 867 20.13 5.07 0.79
CA SER A 867 21.35 4.98 1.58
C SER A 867 22.22 6.22 1.39
N VAL A 868 22.76 6.73 2.49
CA VAL A 868 23.62 7.92 2.55
C VAL A 868 24.95 7.55 3.19
N MET A 869 26.04 7.73 2.44
CA MET A 869 27.41 7.51 2.88
C MET A 869 28.01 8.81 3.41
N TYR A 870 28.79 8.73 4.50
CA TYR A 870 29.54 9.82 5.09
C TYR A 870 31.01 9.41 5.25
N SER A 871 31.91 10.27 4.81
CA SER A 871 33.37 10.03 4.92
C SER A 871 34.00 10.61 6.20
N ASN A 872 33.55 11.79 6.65
CA ASN A 872 34.16 12.48 7.81
C ASN A 872 33.31 12.43 9.08
N LEU A 873 31.98 12.26 8.99
CA LEU A 873 31.07 12.36 10.13
C LEU A 873 31.37 11.33 11.22
N GLY A 874 31.79 10.11 10.83
CA GLY A 874 32.15 9.05 11.79
C GLY A 874 33.25 9.47 12.77
N HIS A 875 34.15 10.36 12.37
CA HIS A 875 35.21 10.84 13.25
C HIS A 875 34.75 11.89 14.28
N LEU A 876 33.65 12.61 13.98
CA LEU A 876 33.08 13.65 14.85
C LEU A 876 32.19 13.07 15.95
N LEU A 877 31.67 11.85 15.76
CA LEU A 877 30.77 11.21 16.71
C LEU A 877 31.51 10.76 17.99
N PRO A 878 30.93 10.96 19.19
CA PRO A 878 31.59 10.68 20.47
C PRO A 878 31.93 9.19 20.66
N ARG A 879 33.19 8.91 21.02
CA ARG A 879 33.77 7.57 21.10
C ARG A 879 33.91 7.06 22.53
N ASN A 880 34.00 5.74 22.69
CA ASN A 880 34.46 5.10 23.92
C ASN A 880 35.92 4.66 23.69
N GLU A 881 36.87 5.25 24.40
CA GLU A 881 38.30 4.84 24.35
C GLU A 881 38.44 3.35 24.75
N PRO A 882 39.13 2.49 23.97
CA PRO A 882 40.19 2.80 22.99
C PRO A 882 39.89 2.40 21.52
N GLU A 883 38.63 2.37 21.09
CA GLU A 883 38.25 1.90 19.73
C GLU A 883 38.14 3.06 18.71
N TYR A 884 38.66 2.85 17.49
CA TYR A 884 38.68 3.85 16.41
C TYR A 884 37.74 3.46 15.26
N VAL A 885 37.02 4.44 14.72
CA VAL A 885 36.23 4.29 13.49
C VAL A 885 37.19 4.09 12.32
N ASN A 886 37.17 2.91 11.73
CA ASN A 886 38.13 2.47 10.70
C ASN A 886 37.49 2.21 9.33
N GLY A 887 36.29 2.73 9.10
CA GLY A 887 35.58 2.63 7.82
C GLY A 887 34.66 3.81 7.61
N LEU A 888 33.95 3.80 6.49
CA LEU A 888 32.91 4.80 6.20
C LEU A 888 31.72 4.63 7.15
N LEU A 889 30.94 5.70 7.31
CA LEU A 889 29.63 5.65 7.96
C LEU A 889 28.56 5.56 6.86
N ILE A 890 27.61 4.66 6.98
CA ILE A 890 26.51 4.48 6.03
C ILE A 890 25.19 4.42 6.79
N SER A 891 24.21 5.22 6.38
CA SER A 891 22.85 5.12 6.91
C SER A 891 21.89 4.69 5.82
N THR A 892 20.96 3.79 6.13
CA THR A 892 19.95 3.29 5.19
C THR A 892 18.56 3.45 5.80
N THR A 893 17.67 4.13 5.10
CA THR A 893 16.29 4.39 5.51
C THR A 893 15.29 3.77 4.54
N VAL A 894 14.13 3.38 5.07
CA VAL A 894 13.02 2.81 4.31
C VAL A 894 11.71 3.49 4.73
N SER A 895 10.94 4.01 3.78
CA SER A 895 9.70 4.78 4.04
C SER A 895 8.48 3.94 4.45
N SER A 896 8.69 2.71 4.95
CA SER A 896 7.62 1.80 5.39
C SER A 896 7.50 1.77 6.92
N ASN A 897 6.27 1.86 7.43
CA ASN A 897 5.98 1.83 8.86
C ASN A 897 5.96 0.37 9.38
N ARG A 898 7.14 -0.22 9.58
CA ARG A 898 7.29 -1.60 10.09
C ARG A 898 8.19 -1.63 11.33
N SER A 899 7.81 -2.48 12.28
CA SER A 899 8.49 -2.73 13.56
C SER A 899 9.30 -4.05 13.58
N GLN A 900 9.51 -4.67 12.42
CA GLN A 900 10.08 -6.01 12.30
C GLN A 900 11.58 -5.97 11.95
N LYS A 901 12.31 -7.03 12.29
CA LYS A 901 13.74 -7.20 11.95
C LYS A 901 13.91 -7.14 10.43
N PHE A 902 14.93 -6.41 9.95
CA PHE A 902 15.21 -6.18 8.54
C PHE A 902 16.69 -6.47 8.27
N ASN A 903 16.98 -7.48 7.46
CA ASN A 903 18.38 -7.90 7.25
C ASN A 903 19.06 -7.06 6.17
N ILE A 904 20.28 -6.61 6.48
CA ILE A 904 21.10 -5.79 5.59
C ILE A 904 22.57 -6.17 5.77
N ASN A 905 23.27 -6.31 4.64
CA ASN A 905 24.68 -6.66 4.61
C ASN A 905 25.48 -5.49 4.03
N MET A 906 26.53 -5.06 4.74
CA MET A 906 27.44 -4.02 4.28
C MET A 906 28.87 -4.54 4.22
N THR A 907 29.63 -4.16 3.20
CA THR A 907 31.05 -4.50 3.08
C THR A 907 31.87 -3.22 3.16
N PHE A 908 32.64 -3.06 4.23
CA PHE A 908 33.48 -1.89 4.48
C PHE A 908 34.94 -2.16 4.14
N ALA A 909 35.57 -1.26 3.38
CA ALA A 909 37.03 -1.23 3.26
C ALA A 909 37.67 -0.65 4.52
N LYS A 910 38.77 -1.26 4.98
CA LYS A 910 39.53 -0.77 6.15
C LYS A 910 40.34 0.46 5.78
N LYS A 911 40.25 1.52 6.59
CA LYS A 911 41.07 2.74 6.45
C LYS A 911 42.51 2.52 6.88
N ASP A 912 42.70 1.86 8.01
CA ASP A 912 43.98 1.46 8.57
C ASP A 912 44.04 -0.07 8.67
N LEU A 913 44.93 -0.67 7.89
CA LEU A 913 45.13 -2.12 7.84
C LEU A 913 45.89 -2.68 9.07
N PHE A 914 46.50 -1.81 9.88
CA PHE A 914 47.23 -2.18 11.09
C PHE A 914 46.31 -2.40 12.29
N LEU A 915 45.09 -1.84 12.28
CA LEU A 915 44.10 -2.09 13.33
C LEU A 915 43.55 -3.52 13.23
N LYS A 916 43.29 -4.16 14.36
CA LYS A 916 42.76 -5.53 14.47
C LYS A 916 41.41 -5.54 15.20
N THR A 917 40.80 -6.72 15.30
CA THR A 917 39.50 -6.96 15.97
C THR A 917 38.35 -6.10 15.44
N PRO A 918 37.83 -6.36 14.22
CA PRO A 918 36.74 -5.58 13.68
C PRO A 918 35.42 -5.82 14.41
N GLN A 919 34.77 -4.72 14.80
CA GLN A 919 33.41 -4.70 15.32
C GLN A 919 32.51 -3.98 14.34
N CYS A 920 31.41 -4.63 13.94
CA CYS A 920 30.33 -3.97 13.22
C CYS A 920 29.44 -3.26 14.23
N VAL A 921 29.38 -1.94 14.11
CA VAL A 921 28.63 -1.08 15.02
C VAL A 921 27.56 -0.30 14.30
N PHE A 922 26.56 0.11 15.05
CA PHE A 922 25.58 1.09 14.62
C PHE A 922 25.46 2.23 15.64
N TRP A 923 25.00 3.39 15.18
CA TRP A 923 24.72 4.51 16.05
C TRP A 923 23.37 4.35 16.74
N ASN A 924 23.38 4.17 18.05
CA ASN A 924 22.19 4.03 18.87
C ASN A 924 21.87 5.33 19.62
N PHE A 925 20.85 6.05 19.18
CA PHE A 925 20.40 7.32 19.78
C PHE A 925 19.89 7.18 21.23
N THR A 926 19.55 5.98 21.72
CA THR A 926 18.99 5.80 23.08
C THR A 926 20.05 5.75 24.19
N LEU A 927 21.32 5.52 23.84
CA LEU A 927 22.41 5.44 24.82
C LEU A 927 22.79 6.83 25.37
N ARG A 928 23.43 6.87 26.55
CA ARG A 928 23.92 8.10 27.21
C ARG A 928 22.85 9.20 27.35
N LYS A 929 21.73 8.93 28.04
CA LYS A 929 20.64 9.91 28.24
C LYS A 929 20.18 10.59 26.93
N THR A 930 19.99 9.82 25.86
CA THR A 930 19.59 10.29 24.51
C THR A 930 20.66 11.06 23.71
N GLU A 931 21.91 11.11 24.16
CA GLU A 931 23.04 11.72 23.43
C GLU A 931 23.59 10.80 22.32
N GLY A 932 23.34 9.50 22.43
CA GLY A 932 23.69 8.49 21.44
C GLY A 932 25.05 7.81 21.66
N GLY A 933 25.27 6.65 21.04
CA GLY A 933 26.55 5.96 21.07
C GLY A 933 26.63 4.72 20.19
N TRP A 934 27.86 4.27 19.94
CA TRP A 934 28.13 3.05 19.17
C TRP A 934 27.69 1.79 19.93
N ASP A 935 26.98 0.91 19.24
CA ASP A 935 26.41 -0.33 19.76
C ASP A 935 26.62 -1.46 18.75
N THR A 936 26.75 -2.70 19.22
CA THR A 936 27.01 -3.90 18.39
C THR A 936 25.81 -4.84 18.30
N ARG A 937 24.74 -4.58 19.06
CA ARG A 937 23.57 -5.46 19.13
C ARG A 937 22.91 -5.68 17.76
N GLY A 938 22.74 -6.95 17.40
CA GLY A 938 22.08 -7.33 16.14
C GLY A 938 22.97 -7.26 14.91
N CYS A 939 24.27 -6.99 15.07
CA CYS A 939 25.27 -6.97 13.99
C CYS A 939 26.36 -8.01 14.23
N THR A 940 26.85 -8.63 13.15
CA THR A 940 27.92 -9.63 13.18
C THR A 940 29.03 -9.27 12.18
N PRO A 941 30.30 -9.18 12.63
CA PRO A 941 31.44 -8.93 11.75
C PRO A 941 32.02 -10.21 11.15
N THR A 942 32.38 -10.15 9.87
CA THR A 942 33.19 -11.16 9.18
C THR A 942 34.35 -10.45 8.48
N GLU A 943 35.58 -10.76 8.85
CA GLU A 943 36.78 -10.16 8.26
C GLU A 943 37.23 -10.99 7.05
N VAL A 944 37.40 -10.34 5.89
CA VAL A 944 37.85 -10.97 4.64
C VAL A 944 38.92 -10.07 4.03
N ASP A 945 40.18 -10.47 4.13
CA ASP A 945 41.36 -9.70 3.67
C ASP A 945 41.33 -8.24 4.16
N ASP A 946 41.24 -7.27 3.25
CA ASP A 946 41.22 -5.83 3.53
C ASP A 946 39.80 -5.28 3.80
N TYR A 947 38.79 -6.15 3.81
CA TYR A 947 37.39 -5.81 3.97
C TYR A 947 36.78 -6.42 5.25
N VAL A 948 35.72 -5.77 5.73
CA VAL A 948 34.88 -6.26 6.83
C VAL A 948 33.44 -6.30 6.35
N ILE A 949 32.86 -7.50 6.32
CA ILE A 949 31.45 -7.72 6.00
C ILE A 949 30.65 -7.68 7.31
N CYS A 950 29.73 -6.73 7.40
CA CYS A 950 28.79 -6.56 8.50
C CYS A 950 27.41 -7.06 8.12
N SER A 951 26.91 -8.08 8.81
CA SER A 951 25.53 -8.55 8.67
C SER A 951 24.70 -8.10 9.88
N CYS A 952 23.71 -7.25 9.64
CA CYS A 952 22.86 -6.63 10.68
C CYS A 952 21.38 -6.90 10.41
N ASN A 953 20.55 -6.92 11.48
CA ASN A 953 19.12 -7.26 11.41
C ASN A 953 18.17 -6.07 11.66
N HIS A 954 18.65 -4.84 11.46
CA HIS A 954 17.88 -3.61 11.56
C HIS A 954 18.41 -2.56 10.58
N LEU A 955 17.72 -1.43 10.45
CA LEU A 955 18.11 -0.29 9.62
C LEU A 955 18.45 0.90 10.50
N THR A 956 19.73 1.29 10.49
CA THR A 956 20.28 2.42 11.26
C THR A 956 21.53 2.95 10.53
N ALA A 957 22.34 3.78 11.19
CA ALA A 957 23.66 4.19 10.69
C ALA A 957 24.77 3.25 11.16
N PHE A 958 25.45 2.59 10.23
CA PHE A 958 26.47 1.58 10.47
C PHE A 958 27.88 2.06 10.17
N SER A 959 28.86 1.52 10.92
CA SER A 959 30.29 1.66 10.62
C SER A 959 31.07 0.50 11.25
N ILE A 960 32.40 0.54 11.12
CA ILE A 960 33.31 -0.42 11.75
C ILE A 960 34.22 0.26 12.77
N LEU A 961 34.27 -0.29 13.98
CA LEU A 961 35.27 0.05 15.00
C LEU A 961 36.36 -1.00 15.01
N MET A 962 37.61 -0.56 15.07
CA MET A 962 38.78 -1.43 15.21
C MET A 962 39.70 -0.85 16.29
N SER A 963 40.50 -1.71 16.91
CA SER A 963 41.43 -1.30 17.96
C SER A 963 42.87 -1.58 17.53
N PRO A 964 43.84 -0.74 17.91
CA PRO A 964 45.24 -1.05 17.70
C PRO A 964 45.59 -2.29 18.51
N ASP A 965 46.43 -3.14 17.93
CA ASP A 965 46.82 -4.39 18.56
C ASP A 965 47.45 -4.12 19.94
N LYS A 966 46.73 -4.48 21.00
CA LYS A 966 47.19 -4.37 22.38
C LYS A 966 48.43 -5.24 22.65
N SER A 967 48.81 -6.13 21.72
CA SER A 967 49.99 -6.99 21.83
C SER A 967 51.32 -6.21 21.92
N SER A 968 51.40 -4.98 21.37
CA SER A 968 52.67 -4.23 21.30
C SER A 968 53.07 -3.49 22.58
N GLN A 969 52.12 -3.19 23.46
CA GLN A 969 52.37 -2.47 24.71
C GLN A 969 52.70 -3.40 25.90
N LEU A 970 52.43 -4.70 25.74
CA LEU A 970 52.66 -5.77 26.73
C LEU A 970 54.09 -6.35 26.69
N ILE A 971 54.80 -6.21 25.57
CA ILE A 971 56.11 -6.86 25.37
C ILE A 971 57.17 -6.43 26.40
N PHE A 972 57.19 -5.15 26.82
CA PHE A 972 58.20 -4.66 27.76
C PHE A 972 57.90 -5.04 29.22
N GLU A 973 56.63 -5.19 29.60
CA GLU A 973 56.21 -5.55 30.97
C GLU A 973 56.27 -7.07 31.20
N ASP A 974 55.95 -7.87 30.18
CA ASP A 974 56.11 -9.33 30.22
C ASP A 974 57.60 -9.73 30.25
N PHE A 975 58.47 -9.01 29.52
CA PHE A 975 59.91 -9.27 29.51
C PHE A 975 60.58 -9.09 30.87
N ILE A 976 60.19 -8.05 31.64
CA ILE A 976 60.67 -7.83 33.02
C ILE A 976 60.19 -8.96 33.94
N THR A 977 58.93 -9.38 33.79
CA THR A 977 58.33 -10.42 34.64
C THR A 977 58.95 -11.79 34.36
N TYR A 978 59.17 -12.21 33.10
CA TYR A 978 59.75 -13.53 32.78
C TYR A 978 61.21 -13.68 33.22
N ILE A 979 62.10 -12.75 32.84
CA ILE A 979 63.53 -12.85 33.19
C ILE A 979 63.70 -12.79 34.69
N GLY A 980 63.03 -11.86 35.36
CA GLY A 980 63.24 -11.68 36.77
C GLY A 980 62.56 -12.76 37.63
N LEU A 981 61.41 -13.33 37.23
CA LEU A 981 60.84 -14.50 37.91
C LEU A 981 61.78 -15.72 37.76
N GLY A 982 62.42 -15.88 36.60
CA GLY A 982 63.46 -16.91 36.41
C GLY A 982 64.64 -16.74 37.39
N ILE A 983 65.11 -15.50 37.58
CA ILE A 983 66.15 -15.17 38.58
C ILE A 983 65.66 -15.45 40.01
N SER A 984 64.40 -15.11 40.33
CA SER A 984 63.77 -15.39 41.63
C SER A 984 63.76 -16.88 41.94
N ILE A 985 63.26 -17.71 41.01
CA ILE A 985 63.17 -19.17 41.15
C ILE A 985 64.56 -19.78 41.36
N LEU A 986 65.55 -19.41 40.54
CA LEU A 986 66.92 -19.92 40.68
C LEU A 986 67.52 -19.54 42.04
N SER A 987 67.27 -18.31 42.51
CA SER A 987 67.73 -17.82 43.81
C SER A 987 67.05 -18.56 44.97
N LEU A 988 65.76 -18.87 44.86
CA LEU A 988 65.00 -19.62 45.86
C LEU A 988 65.46 -21.08 45.96
N VAL A 989 65.72 -21.74 44.83
CA VAL A 989 66.30 -23.09 44.79
C VAL A 989 67.68 -23.09 45.47
N ALA A 990 68.53 -22.13 45.14
CA ALA A 990 69.82 -21.97 45.81
C ALA A 990 69.68 -21.72 47.33
N CYS A 991 68.71 -20.90 47.74
CA CYS A 991 68.41 -20.60 49.14
C CYS A 991 68.03 -21.87 49.92
N ILE A 992 67.11 -22.68 49.37
CA ILE A 992 66.68 -23.95 49.98
C ILE A 992 67.85 -24.93 50.09
N ILE A 993 68.70 -25.02 49.06
CA ILE A 993 69.90 -25.88 49.08
C ILE A 993 70.86 -25.42 50.18
N ILE A 994 71.16 -24.12 50.26
CA ILE A 994 72.08 -23.56 51.26
C ILE A 994 71.55 -23.80 52.68
N GLU A 995 70.27 -23.51 52.93
CA GLU A 995 69.63 -23.75 54.24
C GLU A 995 69.66 -25.24 54.62
N SER A 996 69.41 -26.13 53.67
CA SER A 996 69.49 -27.59 53.89
C SER A 996 70.92 -28.05 54.21
N LEU A 997 71.93 -27.49 53.54
CA LEU A 997 73.33 -27.82 53.76
C LEU A 997 73.86 -27.33 55.13
N VAL A 998 73.38 -26.18 55.58
CA VAL A 998 73.88 -25.50 56.79
C VAL A 998 73.01 -25.79 58.02
N TRP A 999 71.88 -26.48 57.83
CA TRP A 999 70.86 -26.77 58.84
C TRP A 999 71.41 -27.22 60.20
N LYS A 1000 72.23 -28.28 60.22
CA LYS A 1000 72.77 -28.86 61.47
C LYS A 1000 73.68 -27.90 62.24
N TYR A 1001 74.34 -26.97 61.55
CA TYR A 1001 75.30 -26.04 62.15
C TYR A 1001 74.63 -24.79 62.70
N VAL A 1002 73.62 -24.26 62.00
CA VAL A 1002 73.01 -22.96 62.35
C VAL A 1002 71.77 -23.09 63.24
N THR A 1003 71.15 -24.27 63.32
CA THR A 1003 69.92 -24.49 64.11
C THR A 1003 70.14 -24.95 65.56
N ASN A 1004 71.33 -24.73 66.14
CA ASN A 1004 71.66 -25.17 67.50
C ASN A 1004 70.77 -24.52 68.59
N ASN A 1005 70.45 -23.23 68.43
CA ASN A 1005 69.61 -22.48 69.37
C ASN A 1005 68.14 -22.51 68.95
N THR A 1006 67.19 -22.60 69.89
CA THR A 1006 65.74 -22.63 69.61
C THR A 1006 65.26 -21.46 68.73
N THR A 1007 65.70 -20.24 69.02
CA THR A 1007 65.35 -19.05 68.22
C THR A 1007 65.94 -19.10 66.81
N SER A 1008 67.17 -19.62 66.67
CA SER A 1008 67.81 -19.79 65.36
C SER A 1008 67.08 -20.86 64.56
N TYR A 1009 66.81 -22.01 65.19
CA TYR A 1009 66.02 -23.10 64.62
C TYR A 1009 64.69 -22.59 64.04
N MET A 1010 63.90 -21.84 64.82
CA MET A 1010 62.60 -21.36 64.35
C MET A 1010 62.71 -20.30 63.24
N ARG A 1011 63.71 -19.42 63.31
CA ARG A 1011 63.99 -18.44 62.26
C ARG A 1011 64.31 -19.12 60.91
N HIS A 1012 65.17 -20.14 60.91
CA HIS A 1012 65.51 -20.87 59.68
C HIS A 1012 64.36 -21.76 59.19
N VAL A 1013 63.52 -22.29 60.08
CA VAL A 1013 62.24 -22.93 59.68
C VAL A 1013 61.33 -21.95 58.95
N CYS A 1014 61.16 -20.72 59.45
CA CYS A 1014 60.35 -19.72 58.75
C CYS A 1014 60.96 -19.34 57.41
N ILE A 1015 62.27 -19.07 57.33
CA ILE A 1015 62.95 -18.73 56.07
C ILE A 1015 62.79 -19.86 55.03
N LEU A 1016 62.99 -21.11 55.44
CA LEU A 1016 62.80 -22.28 54.56
C LEU A 1016 61.37 -22.39 54.04
N ASN A 1017 60.36 -22.18 54.90
CA ASN A 1017 58.95 -22.25 54.50
C ASN A 1017 58.49 -21.05 53.67
N ILE A 1018 59.04 -19.84 53.91
CA ILE A 1018 58.85 -18.67 53.05
C ILE A 1018 59.41 -18.96 51.66
N ALA A 1019 60.66 -19.47 51.58
CA ALA A 1019 61.30 -19.79 50.32
C ALA A 1019 60.57 -20.90 49.55
N THR A 1020 60.13 -21.95 50.26
CA THR A 1020 59.38 -23.06 49.66
C THR A 1020 58.01 -22.61 49.15
N SER A 1021 57.26 -21.83 49.95
CA SER A 1021 55.94 -21.34 49.54
C SER A 1021 56.04 -20.39 48.35
N LEU A 1022 57.03 -19.50 48.34
CA LEU A 1022 57.24 -18.56 47.23
C LEU A 1022 57.69 -19.28 45.96
N LEU A 1023 58.54 -20.30 46.06
CA LEU A 1023 58.96 -21.12 44.92
C LEU A 1023 57.76 -21.80 44.24
N ILE A 1024 56.84 -22.38 45.04
CA ILE A 1024 55.64 -23.03 44.50
C ILE A 1024 54.72 -21.99 43.85
N ALA A 1025 54.52 -20.82 44.47
CA ALA A 1025 53.71 -19.75 43.90
C ALA A 1025 54.26 -19.22 42.57
N ASP A 1026 55.57 -18.91 42.51
CA ASP A 1026 56.24 -18.39 41.32
C ASP A 1026 56.24 -19.42 40.17
N THR A 1027 56.37 -20.72 40.48
CA THR A 1027 56.30 -21.80 39.48
C THR A 1027 54.90 -21.87 38.83
N TRP A 1028 53.83 -21.84 39.64
CA TRP A 1028 52.45 -21.85 39.12
C TRP A 1028 52.08 -20.54 38.39
N PHE A 1029 52.69 -19.42 38.77
CA PHE A 1029 52.54 -18.15 38.08
C PHE A 1029 53.13 -18.19 36.67
N ILE A 1030 54.34 -18.77 36.50
CA ILE A 1030 54.93 -19.00 35.17
C ILE A 1030 54.09 -19.96 34.33
N VAL A 1031 53.59 -21.06 34.92
CA VAL A 1031 52.69 -22.00 34.22
C VAL A 1031 51.44 -21.27 33.70
N THR A 1032 50.83 -20.41 34.52
CA THR A 1032 49.69 -19.57 34.13
C THR A 1032 50.03 -18.64 32.97
N ALA A 1033 51.17 -17.95 33.03
CA ALA A 1033 51.60 -17.04 31.99
C ALA A 1033 51.85 -17.78 30.66
N SER A 1034 52.44 -18.98 30.70
CA SER A 1034 52.69 -19.81 29.50
C SER A 1034 51.42 -20.38 28.86
N ILE A 1035 50.36 -20.63 29.65
CA ILE A 1035 49.07 -21.15 29.15
C ILE A 1035 48.26 -20.02 28.48
N SER A 1036 48.41 -18.78 28.95
CA SER A 1036 47.69 -17.62 28.39
C SER A 1036 48.07 -17.28 26.94
N ASP A 1037 49.25 -17.69 26.48
CA ASP A 1037 49.78 -17.40 25.15
C ASP A 1037 49.38 -18.44 24.07
N GLN A 1038 48.93 -19.64 24.44
CA GLN A 1038 48.48 -20.65 23.48
C GLN A 1038 46.96 -20.69 23.36
N ASN A 1039 46.45 -20.16 22.24
CA ASN A 1039 45.11 -20.34 21.65
C ASN A 1039 43.96 -20.74 22.58
N GLN A 1040 42.99 -19.82 22.70
CA GLN A 1040 41.70 -19.93 23.37
C GLN A 1040 40.93 -21.24 23.08
N GLN A 1041 41.27 -22.33 23.77
CA GLN A 1041 40.35 -23.45 24.10
C GLN A 1041 41.02 -24.47 25.08
N ILE A 1042 41.84 -24.06 26.04
CA ILE A 1042 42.51 -24.98 26.99
C ILE A 1042 41.84 -24.91 28.38
N SER A 1043 41.65 -26.08 28.99
CA SER A 1043 40.72 -26.42 30.08
C SER A 1043 40.55 -25.38 31.20
N ARG A 1044 39.30 -24.96 31.42
CA ARG A 1044 38.85 -24.16 32.57
C ARG A 1044 39.31 -24.72 33.92
N ASP A 1045 39.48 -26.04 34.00
CA ASP A 1045 39.88 -26.74 35.22
C ASP A 1045 41.35 -26.51 35.58
N ILE A 1046 42.27 -26.50 34.60
CA ILE A 1046 43.70 -26.20 34.85
C ILE A 1046 43.85 -24.74 35.33
N CYS A 1047 43.10 -23.82 34.72
CA CYS A 1047 43.10 -22.41 35.11
C CYS A 1047 42.61 -22.23 36.56
N LEU A 1048 41.55 -22.94 36.94
CA LEU A 1048 41.02 -22.93 38.30
C LEU A 1048 42.01 -23.50 39.32
N VAL A 1049 42.66 -24.62 38.99
CA VAL A 1049 43.68 -25.25 39.85
C VAL A 1049 44.90 -24.35 40.02
N ALA A 1050 45.39 -23.75 38.92
CA ALA A 1050 46.52 -22.83 38.96
C ALA A 1050 46.20 -21.59 39.83
N THR A 1051 45.05 -20.94 39.63
CA THR A 1051 44.64 -19.80 40.45
C THR A 1051 44.51 -20.16 41.93
N PHE A 1052 44.01 -21.37 42.26
CA PHE A 1052 43.92 -21.83 43.65
C PHE A 1052 45.29 -21.95 44.32
N PHE A 1053 46.25 -22.62 43.67
CA PHE A 1053 47.58 -22.79 44.23
C PHE A 1053 48.31 -21.46 44.38
N ILE A 1054 48.19 -20.56 43.40
CA ILE A 1054 48.82 -19.25 43.49
C ILE A 1054 48.23 -18.43 44.64
N HIS A 1055 46.89 -18.44 44.80
CA HIS A 1055 46.22 -17.77 45.91
C HIS A 1055 46.67 -18.32 47.28
N LEU A 1056 46.69 -19.66 47.44
CA LEU A 1056 47.07 -20.31 48.68
C LEU A 1056 48.52 -20.01 49.07
N PHE A 1057 49.47 -20.24 48.16
CA PHE A 1057 50.89 -20.17 48.50
C PHE A 1057 51.40 -18.73 48.68
N TYR A 1058 50.87 -17.74 47.93
CA TYR A 1058 51.19 -16.34 48.25
C TYR A 1058 50.62 -15.92 49.62
N LEU A 1059 49.44 -16.39 50.03
CA LEU A 1059 48.97 -16.18 51.40
C LEU A 1059 49.90 -16.85 52.42
N CYS A 1060 50.33 -18.09 52.18
CA CYS A 1060 51.29 -18.77 53.04
C CYS A 1060 52.59 -17.97 53.22
N VAL A 1061 53.11 -17.35 52.15
CA VAL A 1061 54.29 -16.46 52.23
C VAL A 1061 54.05 -15.33 53.23
N PHE A 1062 52.92 -14.62 53.17
CA PHE A 1062 52.59 -13.56 54.13
C PHE A 1062 52.47 -14.05 55.57
N PHE A 1063 51.77 -15.17 55.80
CA PHE A 1063 51.59 -15.71 57.14
C PHE A 1063 52.89 -16.25 57.74
N TRP A 1064 53.80 -16.81 56.93
CA TRP A 1064 55.14 -17.19 57.38
C TRP A 1064 56.04 -15.98 57.63
N MET A 1065 55.92 -14.90 56.84
CA MET A 1065 56.58 -13.62 57.13
C MET A 1065 56.06 -12.99 58.44
N LEU A 1066 54.76 -13.08 58.71
CA LEU A 1066 54.19 -12.69 60.01
C LEU A 1066 54.74 -13.56 61.15
N SER A 1067 54.83 -14.88 60.95
CA SER A 1067 55.40 -15.80 61.94
C SER A 1067 56.86 -15.44 62.25
N LEU A 1068 57.66 -15.16 61.22
CA LEU A 1068 59.04 -14.65 61.37
C LEU A 1068 59.07 -13.33 62.16
N GLY A 1069 58.20 -12.37 61.82
CA GLY A 1069 58.06 -11.10 62.55
C GLY A 1069 57.70 -11.28 64.02
N LEU A 1070 56.68 -12.09 64.32
CA LEU A 1070 56.22 -12.38 65.68
C LEU A 1070 57.29 -13.09 66.51
N ILE A 1071 58.07 -14.00 65.92
CA ILE A 1071 59.19 -14.66 66.60
C ILE A 1071 60.28 -13.65 66.98
N LEU A 1072 60.64 -12.75 66.05
CA LEU A 1072 61.61 -11.68 66.32
C LEU A 1072 61.11 -10.73 67.42
N PHE A 1073 59.83 -10.34 67.36
CA PHE A 1073 59.18 -9.50 68.37
C PHE A 1073 59.16 -10.17 69.76
N TYR A 1074 58.68 -11.42 69.84
CA TYR A 1074 58.55 -12.17 71.09
C TYR A 1074 59.89 -12.28 71.82
N ARG A 1075 60.98 -12.59 71.10
CA ARG A 1075 62.30 -12.73 71.70
C ARG A 1075 62.90 -11.40 72.19
N LEU A 1076 62.61 -10.28 71.51
CA LEU A 1076 63.11 -8.96 71.90
C LEU A 1076 62.33 -8.34 73.07
N VAL A 1077 61.06 -8.67 73.23
CA VAL A 1077 60.20 -8.14 74.29
C VAL A 1077 60.21 -9.05 75.53
N PHE A 1078 60.14 -10.37 75.36
CA PHE A 1078 60.04 -11.36 76.43
C PHE A 1078 61.33 -12.19 76.56
N ILE A 1079 62.44 -11.54 76.91
CA ILE A 1079 63.79 -12.15 76.99
C ILE A 1079 63.86 -13.36 77.96
N LEU A 1080 63.01 -13.41 78.99
CA LEU A 1080 63.04 -14.41 80.07
C LEU A 1080 62.00 -15.53 79.96
N HIS A 1081 61.16 -15.53 78.92
CA HIS A 1081 60.11 -16.55 78.75
C HIS A 1081 60.59 -17.67 77.81
N ASP A 1082 60.73 -18.90 78.33
CA ASP A 1082 61.20 -20.05 77.55
C ASP A 1082 60.01 -20.98 77.20
N THR A 1083 59.52 -20.89 75.97
CA THR A 1083 58.41 -21.71 75.45
C THR A 1083 58.95 -22.99 74.79
N SER A 1084 58.23 -24.12 74.94
CA SER A 1084 58.68 -25.41 74.39
C SER A 1084 58.79 -25.41 72.86
N LYS A 1085 59.82 -26.09 72.32
CA LYS A 1085 60.07 -26.21 70.86
C LYS A 1085 58.87 -26.77 70.12
N THR A 1086 58.14 -27.71 70.71
CA THR A 1086 56.99 -28.38 70.08
C THR A 1086 55.78 -27.45 69.98
N ALA A 1087 55.50 -26.66 71.02
CA ALA A 1087 54.39 -25.71 71.01
C ALA A 1087 54.63 -24.56 70.00
N GLN A 1088 55.84 -24.00 69.97
CA GLN A 1088 56.17 -22.95 69.00
C GLN A 1088 56.07 -23.45 67.54
N LYS A 1089 56.46 -24.70 67.27
CA LYS A 1089 56.31 -25.31 65.93
C LYS A 1089 54.84 -25.48 65.57
N ALA A 1090 54.02 -26.05 66.46
CA ALA A 1090 52.60 -26.25 66.20
C ALA A 1090 51.90 -24.92 65.87
N VAL A 1091 52.17 -23.87 66.65
CA VAL A 1091 51.60 -22.53 66.41
C VAL A 1091 52.08 -21.93 65.09
N ALA A 1092 53.38 -22.03 64.77
CA ALA A 1092 53.93 -21.48 63.53
C ALA A 1092 53.39 -22.17 62.28
N PHE A 1093 53.28 -23.51 62.28
CA PHE A 1093 52.72 -24.26 61.15
C PHE A 1093 51.22 -24.05 60.97
N PHE A 1094 50.46 -23.96 62.06
CA PHE A 1094 49.03 -23.62 62.00
C PHE A 1094 48.82 -22.20 61.44
N LEU A 1095 49.60 -21.22 61.92
CA LEU A 1095 49.55 -19.84 61.42
C LEU A 1095 49.98 -19.77 59.94
N GLY A 1096 51.07 -20.45 59.57
CA GLY A 1096 51.72 -20.35 58.26
C GLY A 1096 51.03 -21.11 57.13
N TYR A 1097 50.33 -22.22 57.41
CA TYR A 1097 49.61 -23.01 56.38
C TYR A 1097 48.12 -23.20 56.69
N GLY A 1098 47.76 -23.40 57.96
CA GLY A 1098 46.36 -23.65 58.37
C GLY A 1098 45.44 -22.46 58.09
N CYS A 1099 45.79 -21.27 58.59
CA CYS A 1099 45.01 -20.06 58.36
C CYS A 1099 44.86 -19.71 56.86
N PRO A 1100 45.94 -19.68 56.04
CA PRO A 1100 45.83 -19.51 54.58
C PRO A 1100 44.91 -20.52 53.88
N PHE A 1101 44.99 -21.79 54.26
CA PHE A 1101 44.18 -22.85 53.65
C PHE A 1101 42.68 -22.62 53.88
N VAL A 1102 42.30 -22.27 55.11
CA VAL A 1102 40.89 -21.96 55.44
C VAL A 1102 40.38 -20.79 54.62
N ILE A 1103 41.16 -19.71 54.48
CA ILE A 1103 40.79 -18.53 53.68
C ILE A 1103 40.59 -18.92 52.20
N ALA A 1104 41.51 -19.69 51.62
CA ALA A 1104 41.46 -20.09 50.22
C ALA A 1104 40.24 -20.98 49.91
N VAL A 1105 39.95 -21.97 50.77
CA VAL A 1105 38.81 -22.89 50.62
C VAL A 1105 37.47 -22.16 50.77
N ILE A 1106 37.32 -21.26 51.75
CA ILE A 1106 36.12 -20.44 51.90
C ILE A 1106 35.90 -19.57 50.66
N THR A 1107 36.96 -18.99 50.13
CA THR A 1107 36.89 -18.13 48.93
C THR A 1107 36.38 -18.92 47.72
N ILE A 1108 36.87 -20.15 47.51
CA ILE A 1108 36.34 -21.04 46.46
C ILE A 1108 34.88 -21.39 46.73
N ALA A 1109 34.54 -21.85 47.94
CA ALA A 1109 33.19 -22.30 48.28
C ALA A 1109 32.13 -21.21 48.03
N VAL A 1110 32.44 -19.94 48.30
CA VAL A 1110 31.52 -18.80 48.09
C VAL A 1110 31.40 -18.39 46.62
N THR A 1111 32.46 -18.58 45.81
CA THR A 1111 32.54 -18.01 44.45
C THR A 1111 32.34 -19.05 43.33
N LEU A 1112 32.50 -20.34 43.62
CA LEU A 1112 32.30 -21.44 42.67
C LEU A 1112 30.86 -21.52 42.12
N PRO A 1113 29.77 -21.35 42.91
CA PRO A 1113 28.41 -21.45 42.39
C PRO A 1113 28.08 -20.44 41.29
N LYS A 1114 28.76 -19.29 41.29
CA LYS A 1114 28.59 -18.22 40.29
C LYS A 1114 29.65 -18.27 39.18
N ASN A 1115 30.46 -19.33 39.14
CA ASN A 1115 31.54 -19.53 38.17
C ASN A 1115 32.43 -18.29 37.98
N SER A 1116 32.73 -17.59 39.07
CA SER A 1116 33.36 -16.26 39.08
C SER A 1116 34.56 -16.17 40.01
N TYR A 1117 35.17 -17.31 40.35
CA TYR A 1117 36.42 -17.36 41.11
C TYR A 1117 37.60 -16.78 40.30
N THR A 1118 37.70 -17.17 39.02
CA THR A 1118 38.73 -16.72 38.08
C THR A 1118 38.22 -15.60 37.17
N ARG A 1119 39.15 -14.82 36.59
CA ARG A 1119 38.88 -13.90 35.49
C ARG A 1119 38.65 -14.65 34.17
N LYS A 1120 37.96 -14.01 33.23
CA LYS A 1120 37.62 -14.60 31.91
C LYS A 1120 38.79 -14.56 30.92
N ASP A 1121 39.70 -13.62 31.13
CA ASP A 1121 40.81 -13.24 30.25
C ASP A 1121 42.18 -13.74 30.76
N VAL A 1122 42.31 -14.05 32.05
CA VAL A 1122 43.57 -14.51 32.68
C VAL A 1122 43.28 -15.48 33.85
N CYS A 1123 44.20 -16.42 34.15
CA CYS A 1123 44.06 -17.35 35.29
C CYS A 1123 44.44 -16.71 36.63
N TRP A 1124 43.70 -15.66 37.00
CA TRP A 1124 43.85 -14.93 38.25
C TRP A 1124 42.51 -14.69 38.96
N LEU A 1125 42.55 -14.36 40.25
CA LEU A 1125 41.38 -14.03 41.08
C LEU A 1125 40.55 -12.89 40.46
N ASN A 1126 39.22 -13.08 40.40
CA ASN A 1126 38.30 -12.10 39.82
C ASN A 1126 38.09 -10.87 40.73
N TRP A 1127 38.16 -9.67 40.15
CA TRP A 1127 37.87 -8.40 40.83
C TRP A 1127 36.54 -7.77 40.40
N LYS A 1128 36.12 -7.96 39.13
CA LYS A 1128 35.02 -7.23 38.49
C LYS A 1128 33.65 -7.79 38.90
N ASP A 1129 33.48 -9.11 38.87
CA ASP A 1129 32.16 -9.74 39.01
C ASP A 1129 31.88 -10.20 40.46
N SER A 1130 32.88 -10.81 41.11
CA SER A 1130 32.72 -11.46 42.44
C SER A 1130 33.53 -10.82 43.56
N LYS A 1131 34.44 -9.88 43.23
CA LYS A 1131 35.43 -9.29 44.14
C LYS A 1131 36.29 -10.32 44.91
N ALA A 1132 36.46 -11.54 44.38
CA ALA A 1132 37.24 -12.63 44.99
C ALA A 1132 38.69 -12.22 45.34
N LEU A 1133 39.30 -11.32 44.57
CA LEU A 1133 40.65 -10.79 44.85
C LEU A 1133 40.76 -10.08 46.22
N LEU A 1134 39.67 -9.57 46.80
CA LEU A 1134 39.68 -9.01 48.16
C LEU A 1134 40.09 -10.03 49.22
N ALA A 1135 39.79 -11.32 49.03
CA ALA A 1135 40.16 -12.37 49.98
C ALA A 1135 41.68 -12.58 50.10
N PHE A 1136 42.44 -12.15 49.10
CA PHE A 1136 43.90 -12.12 49.13
C PHE A 1136 44.43 -10.78 49.66
N VAL A 1137 43.97 -9.67 49.08
CA VAL A 1137 44.51 -8.32 49.34
C VAL A 1137 44.28 -7.89 50.80
N LEU A 1138 43.10 -8.17 51.36
CA LEU A 1138 42.74 -7.71 52.70
C LEU A 1138 43.62 -8.38 53.79
N PRO A 1139 43.79 -9.72 53.84
CA PRO A 1139 44.73 -10.35 54.77
C PRO A 1139 46.18 -9.88 54.58
N ALA A 1140 46.64 -9.74 53.33
CA ALA A 1140 48.01 -9.30 53.04
C ALA A 1140 48.28 -7.89 53.60
N LEU A 1141 47.35 -6.93 53.41
CA LEU A 1141 47.49 -5.58 53.95
C LEU A 1141 47.52 -5.54 55.48
N ILE A 1142 46.67 -6.34 56.14
CA ILE A 1142 46.67 -6.46 57.61
C ILE A 1142 48.02 -6.98 58.10
N ILE A 1143 48.57 -8.00 57.44
CA ILE A 1143 49.86 -8.59 57.78
C ILE A 1143 51.01 -7.59 57.58
N VAL A 1144 51.05 -6.88 56.45
CA VAL A 1144 52.07 -5.86 56.19
C VAL A 1144 52.02 -4.76 57.26
N ALA A 1145 50.82 -4.31 57.66
CA ALA A 1145 50.67 -3.34 58.74
C ALA A 1145 51.17 -3.86 60.10
N LEU A 1146 50.86 -5.12 60.45
CA LEU A 1146 51.36 -5.75 61.68
C LEU A 1146 52.88 -5.92 61.66
N ASN A 1147 53.46 -6.34 60.54
CA ASN A 1147 54.90 -6.46 60.38
C ASN A 1147 55.60 -5.10 60.40
N LEU A 1148 54.97 -4.04 59.88
CA LEU A 1148 55.47 -2.68 59.98
C LEU A 1148 55.51 -2.21 61.45
N PHE A 1149 54.44 -2.48 62.19
CA PHE A 1149 54.38 -2.21 63.63
C PHE A 1149 55.45 -2.98 64.40
N ILE A 1150 55.61 -4.29 64.14
CA ILE A 1150 56.66 -5.12 64.74
C ILE A 1150 58.05 -4.54 64.44
N THR A 1151 58.31 -4.18 63.18
CA THR A 1151 59.58 -3.61 62.74
C THR A 1151 59.88 -2.30 63.47
N ALA A 1152 58.87 -1.43 63.66
CA ALA A 1152 59.02 -0.20 64.43
C ALA A 1152 59.40 -0.49 65.90
N VAL A 1153 58.76 -1.46 66.56
CA VAL A 1153 59.10 -1.83 67.94
C VAL A 1153 60.51 -2.45 68.03
N VAL A 1154 60.87 -3.30 67.07
CA VAL A 1154 62.21 -3.90 66.96
C VAL A 1154 63.27 -2.81 66.83
N ILE A 1155 63.06 -1.83 65.95
CA ILE A 1155 63.94 -0.67 65.76
C ILE A 1155 64.05 0.12 67.08
N ILE A 1156 62.92 0.51 67.69
CA ILE A 1156 62.91 1.27 68.95
C ILE A 1156 63.66 0.54 70.07
N LYS A 1157 63.51 -0.79 70.17
CA LYS A 1157 64.22 -1.61 71.18
C LYS A 1157 65.71 -1.76 70.89
N ILE A 1158 66.10 -1.96 69.63
CA ILE A 1158 67.51 -1.95 69.19
C ILE A 1158 68.15 -0.58 69.45
N LEU A 1159 67.37 0.51 69.37
CA LEU A 1159 67.81 1.87 69.63
C LEU A 1159 68.01 2.20 71.11
N ARG A 1160 67.56 1.37 72.06
CA ARG A 1160 67.72 1.67 73.50
C ARG A 1160 69.22 1.56 73.87
N PRO A 1161 69.92 2.67 74.15
CA PRO A 1161 71.33 2.61 74.50
C PRO A 1161 71.50 1.88 75.84
N THR A 1162 72.47 0.97 75.94
CA THR A 1162 73.09 0.62 77.22
C THR A 1162 73.59 1.91 77.85
N ILE A 1163 73.11 2.22 79.05
CA ILE A 1163 73.41 3.45 79.78
C ILE A 1163 74.91 3.48 80.09
N GLY A 1164 75.61 4.50 79.57
CA GLY A 1164 77.02 4.75 79.82
C GLY A 1164 77.80 5.14 78.55
N ASP A 1165 77.96 6.45 78.36
CA ASP A 1165 78.89 7.17 77.47
C ASP A 1165 78.61 7.24 75.94
N ARG A 1166 78.53 8.47 75.40
CA ARG A 1166 78.28 8.75 73.95
C ARG A 1166 79.30 9.74 73.40
N THR A 1167 79.98 9.37 72.30
CA THR A 1167 80.75 10.28 71.44
C THR A 1167 80.19 10.32 70.01
N ASN A 1168 80.35 11.46 69.33
CA ASN A 1168 79.76 11.84 68.03
C ASN A 1168 80.09 10.86 66.86
N ARG A 1169 81.16 10.06 66.97
CA ARG A 1169 81.52 9.01 65.99
C ARG A 1169 80.60 7.79 66.05
N GLN A 1170 79.89 7.61 67.17
CA GLN A 1170 78.95 6.51 67.39
C GLN A 1170 77.56 6.80 66.80
N GLU A 1171 77.20 8.06 66.52
CA GLU A 1171 75.91 8.42 65.88
C GLU A 1171 75.87 8.08 64.39
N LYS A 1172 76.98 8.24 63.65
CA LYS A 1172 77.07 7.76 62.26
C LYS A 1172 77.10 6.24 62.19
N ASN A 1173 77.74 5.58 63.15
CA ASN A 1173 77.74 4.12 63.25
C ASN A 1173 76.37 3.58 63.69
N SER A 1174 75.63 4.28 64.55
CA SER A 1174 74.26 3.91 64.93
C SER A 1174 73.29 4.13 63.78
N LEU A 1175 73.37 5.25 63.04
CA LEU A 1175 72.58 5.47 61.80
C LEU A 1175 72.90 4.45 60.70
N PHE A 1176 74.17 4.10 60.51
CA PHE A 1176 74.56 3.05 59.57
C PHE A 1176 74.07 1.67 60.01
N GLN A 1177 74.09 1.37 61.32
CA GLN A 1177 73.49 0.14 61.86
C GLN A 1177 71.96 0.14 61.74
N ILE A 1178 71.29 1.29 61.89
CA ILE A 1178 69.84 1.47 61.68
C ILE A 1178 69.50 1.22 60.22
N GLY A 1179 70.18 1.90 59.29
CA GLY A 1179 69.96 1.74 57.85
C GLY A 1179 70.24 0.31 57.40
N LYS A 1180 71.29 -0.32 57.92
CA LYS A 1180 71.61 -1.73 57.64
C LYS A 1180 70.56 -2.70 58.20
N SER A 1181 70.09 -2.50 59.42
CA SER A 1181 69.06 -3.34 60.04
C SER A 1181 67.73 -3.22 59.30
N VAL A 1182 67.31 -1.99 58.98
CA VAL A 1182 66.10 -1.70 58.21
C VAL A 1182 66.19 -2.31 56.80
N ALA A 1183 67.28 -2.08 56.08
CA ALA A 1183 67.46 -2.62 54.72
C ALA A 1183 67.44 -4.16 54.68
N ILE A 1184 67.91 -4.84 55.74
CA ILE A 1184 67.88 -6.30 55.85
C ILE A 1184 66.47 -6.81 56.24
N LEU A 1185 65.78 -6.15 57.16
CA LEU A 1185 64.48 -6.61 57.68
C LEU A 1185 63.31 -6.31 56.74
N THR A 1186 63.39 -5.23 55.95
CA THR A 1186 62.30 -4.77 55.07
C THR A 1186 61.87 -5.82 54.03
N PRO A 1187 62.79 -6.49 53.30
CA PRO A 1187 62.40 -7.56 52.37
C PRO A 1187 61.96 -8.85 53.07
N LEU A 1188 62.58 -9.20 54.21
CA LEU A 1188 62.30 -10.44 54.94
C LEU A 1188 60.94 -10.46 55.64
N LEU A 1189 60.38 -9.29 55.96
CA LEU A 1189 59.06 -9.13 56.59
C LEU A 1189 57.95 -8.75 55.59
N GLY A 1190 58.26 -8.68 54.30
CA GLY A 1190 57.28 -8.40 53.25
C GLY A 1190 56.81 -6.95 53.18
N LEU A 1191 57.57 -6.00 53.73
CA LEU A 1191 57.16 -4.58 53.75
C LEU A 1191 57.17 -3.93 52.36
N THR A 1192 57.90 -4.51 51.40
CA THR A 1192 57.92 -4.09 49.98
C THR A 1192 56.55 -4.16 49.32
N TRP A 1193 55.65 -5.01 49.83
CA TRP A 1193 54.27 -5.12 49.34
C TRP A 1193 53.41 -3.89 49.67
N GLY A 1194 53.84 -3.03 50.60
CA GLY A 1194 53.19 -1.75 50.87
C GLY A 1194 53.15 -0.82 49.64
N PHE A 1195 54.13 -0.91 48.73
CA PHE A 1195 54.10 -0.19 47.46
C PHE A 1195 53.00 -0.68 46.52
N GLY A 1196 52.48 -1.90 46.73
CA GLY A 1196 51.31 -2.43 46.03
C GLY A 1196 50.03 -1.65 46.35
N LEU A 1197 49.91 -1.06 47.55
CA LEU A 1197 48.75 -0.21 47.89
C LEU A 1197 48.70 1.06 47.02
N ALA A 1198 49.87 1.65 46.75
CA ALA A 1198 49.98 2.80 45.85
C ALA A 1198 49.51 2.48 44.42
N THR A 1199 49.56 1.21 43.97
CA THR A 1199 49.06 0.80 42.65
C THR A 1199 47.54 0.62 42.58
N ILE A 1200 46.85 0.53 43.72
CA ILE A 1200 45.40 0.32 43.82
C ILE A 1200 44.63 1.65 43.82
N ILE A 1201 45.30 2.76 44.16
CA ILE A 1201 44.70 4.11 44.18
C ILE A 1201 44.41 4.56 42.74
N LYS A 1202 43.17 4.98 42.45
CA LYS A 1202 42.80 5.57 41.15
C LYS A 1202 43.72 6.76 40.82
N ASN A 1203 44.29 6.78 39.61
CA ASN A 1203 45.28 7.75 39.12
C ASN A 1203 46.71 7.63 39.70
N SER A 1204 47.15 6.42 40.08
CA SER A 1204 48.54 6.18 40.46
C SER A 1204 49.52 6.35 39.28
N HIS A 1205 50.70 6.92 39.56
CA HIS A 1205 51.75 7.12 38.56
C HIS A 1205 52.36 5.77 38.13
N ARG A 1206 52.62 5.57 36.83
CA ARG A 1206 53.17 4.32 36.26
C ARG A 1206 54.46 3.86 36.95
N ALA A 1207 55.25 4.79 37.49
CA ALA A 1207 56.45 4.46 38.26
C ALA A 1207 56.17 3.55 39.48
N PHE A 1208 55.02 3.70 40.16
CA PHE A 1208 54.69 2.83 41.29
C PHE A 1208 54.37 1.40 40.84
N HIS A 1209 53.74 1.23 39.67
CA HIS A 1209 53.51 -0.09 39.08
C HIS A 1209 54.84 -0.77 38.68
N ILE A 1210 55.75 -0.03 38.04
CA ILE A 1210 57.08 -0.54 37.66
C ILE A 1210 57.91 -0.89 38.91
N LEU A 1211 57.93 -0.01 39.91
CA LEU A 1211 58.67 -0.24 41.16
C LEU A 1211 58.12 -1.44 41.93
N PHE A 1212 56.80 -1.57 42.03
CA PHE A 1212 56.17 -2.73 42.66
C PHE A 1212 56.48 -4.03 41.91
N ALA A 1213 56.37 -4.04 40.57
CA ALA A 1213 56.72 -5.20 39.77
C ALA A 1213 58.19 -5.62 39.98
N LEU A 1214 59.13 -4.68 39.90
CA LEU A 1214 60.56 -4.95 40.10
C LEU A 1214 60.88 -5.50 41.49
N LEU A 1215 60.29 -4.94 42.55
CA LEU A 1215 60.52 -5.38 43.94
C LEU A 1215 59.98 -6.80 44.20
N ASN A 1216 58.84 -7.16 43.60
CA ASN A 1216 58.28 -8.52 43.73
C ASN A 1216 59.09 -9.54 42.95
N VAL A 1217 59.50 -9.18 41.73
CA VAL A 1217 60.28 -10.05 40.86
C VAL A 1217 61.68 -10.34 41.43
N LEU A 1218 62.26 -9.42 42.21
CA LEU A 1218 63.53 -9.63 42.92
C LEU A 1218 63.37 -10.21 44.34
N GLN A 1219 62.15 -10.52 44.79
CA GLN A 1219 61.88 -10.96 46.17
C GLN A 1219 62.63 -12.24 46.53
N GLY A 1220 62.70 -13.23 45.64
CA GLY A 1220 63.47 -14.46 45.86
C GLY A 1220 64.98 -14.20 46.03
N LEU A 1221 65.53 -13.27 45.25
CA LEU A 1221 66.93 -12.85 45.37
C LEU A 1221 67.19 -12.13 46.70
N PHE A 1222 66.29 -11.24 47.13
CA PHE A 1222 66.40 -10.58 48.44
C PHE A 1222 66.38 -11.57 49.59
N ILE A 1223 65.53 -12.61 49.53
CA ILE A 1223 65.49 -13.67 50.55
C ILE A 1223 66.82 -14.44 50.59
N LEU A 1224 67.39 -14.81 49.44
CA LEU A 1224 68.70 -15.47 49.39
C LEU A 1224 69.80 -14.58 50.01
N VAL A 1225 69.91 -13.33 49.56
CA VAL A 1225 70.99 -12.43 49.99
C VAL A 1225 70.86 -12.10 51.48
N PHE A 1226 69.71 -11.60 51.92
CA PHE A 1226 69.53 -11.10 53.29
C PHE A 1226 69.20 -12.18 54.31
N GLY A 1227 68.53 -13.26 53.89
CA GLY A 1227 68.16 -14.38 54.75
C GLY A 1227 69.30 -15.39 54.96
N THR A 1228 70.19 -15.57 53.97
CA THR A 1228 71.25 -16.59 54.03
C THR A 1228 72.67 -16.03 53.89
N LEU A 1229 73.01 -15.38 52.77
CA LEU A 1229 74.40 -15.01 52.44
C LEU A 1229 74.98 -13.92 53.36
N TRP A 1230 74.14 -13.01 53.85
CA TRP A 1230 74.56 -11.93 54.77
C TRP A 1230 74.58 -12.38 56.25
N ASP A 1231 74.10 -13.58 56.59
CA ASP A 1231 74.23 -14.11 57.95
C ASP A 1231 75.65 -14.64 58.17
N LYS A 1232 76.41 -13.95 59.03
CA LYS A 1232 77.80 -14.32 59.37
C LYS A 1232 77.92 -15.78 59.83
N LYS A 1233 76.92 -16.31 60.53
CA LYS A 1233 76.95 -17.71 61.01
C LYS A 1233 76.80 -18.71 59.88
N ILE A 1234 76.01 -18.39 58.85
CA ILE A 1234 75.87 -19.21 57.65
C ILE A 1234 77.16 -19.16 56.83
N LEU A 1235 77.73 -17.97 56.64
CA LEU A 1235 78.98 -17.80 55.89
C LEU A 1235 80.15 -18.55 56.57
N GLU A 1236 80.27 -18.45 57.89
CA GLU A 1236 81.26 -19.22 58.66
C GLU A 1236 81.04 -20.74 58.57
N ALA A 1237 79.79 -21.21 58.56
CA ALA A 1237 79.45 -22.61 58.39
C ALA A 1237 79.84 -23.15 57.01
N LEU A 1238 79.56 -22.38 55.96
CA LEU A 1238 79.89 -22.71 54.57
C LEU A 1238 81.40 -22.73 54.36
N LEU A 1239 82.13 -21.74 54.90
CA LEU A 1239 83.59 -21.70 54.84
C LEU A 1239 84.23 -22.86 55.61
N LYS A 1240 83.71 -23.20 56.80
CA LYS A 1240 84.19 -24.35 57.59
C LYS A 1240 83.99 -25.67 56.85
N ARG A 1241 82.87 -25.83 56.13
CA ARG A 1241 82.60 -27.03 55.32
C ARG A 1241 83.42 -27.09 54.02
N ASN A 1242 83.62 -25.97 53.33
CA ASN A 1242 84.50 -25.90 52.15
C ASN A 1242 85.99 -26.08 52.50
N SER A 1243 86.39 -25.85 53.75
CA SER A 1243 87.72 -26.24 54.24
C SER A 1243 87.87 -27.76 54.45
N VAL A 1244 86.78 -28.47 54.73
CA VAL A 1244 86.75 -29.93 54.96
C VAL A 1244 86.71 -30.72 53.64
N SER A 1245 86.24 -30.13 52.52
CA SER A 1245 86.25 -30.79 51.20
C SER A 1245 87.64 -30.85 50.52
N LYS A 1246 88.69 -30.27 51.12
CA LYS A 1246 90.09 -30.39 50.65
C LYS A 1246 90.88 -31.56 51.27
N TRP A 1247 90.26 -32.46 52.03
CA TRP A 1247 90.94 -33.64 52.58
C TRP A 1247 90.13 -34.92 52.39
N SER A 1248 90.15 -35.44 51.15
CA SER A 1248 89.78 -36.82 50.82
C SER A 1248 90.59 -37.29 49.60
N SER A 1249 91.90 -37.40 49.78
CA SER A 1249 92.76 -38.29 48.99
C SER A 1249 94.00 -38.66 49.80
N GLN A 1250 93.86 -39.61 50.72
CA GLN A 1250 94.93 -40.52 51.17
C GLN A 1250 94.40 -41.47 52.25
N GLN A 1251 93.97 -42.66 51.83
CA GLN A 1251 94.14 -43.87 52.64
C GLN A 1251 94.26 -45.08 51.71
N THR A 1252 95.49 -45.57 51.57
CA THR A 1252 95.85 -46.90 51.07
C THR A 1252 96.40 -47.68 52.27
N LYS A 1253 95.58 -48.60 52.80
CA LYS A 1253 95.88 -49.94 53.34
C LYS A 1253 94.79 -50.37 54.32
#